data_AF-A0A1Q7XS91-F1
#
_entry.id   AF-A0A1Q7XS91-F1
#
_cell.length_a   1.000
_cell.length_b   1.000
_cell.length_c   1.000
_cell.angle_alpha   90.00
_cell.angle_beta   90.00
_cell.angle_gamma   90.00
#
_symmetry.space_group_name_H-M   'P 1'
#
loop_
_entity.id
_entity.type
_entity.pdbx_description
1 polymer ?
#
loop_
_entity_poly.entity_id
_entity_poly.type
_entity_poly.pdbx_seq_one_letter_code
_entity_poly.pdbx_strand_id
1 'polypeptide(L)'
;MSPLELPARIPPHNLDAERAVLGAILLEGRETLPRVIEVLRPSDFYTEAHRAMYATMLRLFDRGEPVDLITLSEELRRADQLEFVGGPAALALLVEQASIAAHLISYAQIVRDMAVLRELIQTSTQIIGQAFEAKEDVQALVDDAERRIFSLAERRLEGSALPIGKILKNTFEYIERLYERKEHVTGIATGFAKLDLETSGLQPADFIIIAGRPSMGKAQPLDARIKTLTGWKRMGDLRLGDKLASVDGRRSVVSGLFPQGRRQVYRVTFSDGRSTECCDEHLWRVHSRDWREPRLLTTKRVAEMLGRKRYRHRLWIDAPAGVDGDAEALPIDPWLLGALLGEGKLSGTSLIFSTSDAAMLEQLLERTREGFTLRAVGGYDWRIVQATGAHRRGIQGVSPNRLMEALRGLGLWGIRSDEKFIPDIYLNASREARLDVLRGLMDTDGWVERWGSARFCSTSERLAGNVAELVRSLGGWCSVRGRRTTYSSRGEKRGGRRAFVCNVHYPDPKAIFGLSVKRDRALASPQRRWRPVFVSVEPTRVTDTQCIAVTHPTRLYVTDDYVVTHNTAFALNVAQHVGIHLRGRVLVLSLEMSAQQIVQRMLCSEAKVDSQAVRTGYLSSSDWHRLTAAAGRLSEAQIFIDDSPGLTVLEARAKARRMKAEHGLELLIIDYLQLMRGRAAMESRQQEISEISRSLKALAKELGVPVVALSQLSRAVESRATRDFRPQLSDLRESGALEQDADLILFLYRQSLYKEDLPPDEVNVADVIIGKQRNGPVGTVKVVFLPQYARFENVAESHRQPQPF
;
A
#
# COMPACT_ATOMS: atom_id res chain seq x y z
N MET A 1 -37.00 -28.53 -2.90
CA MET A 1 -36.81 -28.52 -1.43
C MET A 1 -37.62 -27.35 -0.91
N SER A 2 -38.57 -27.60 0.00
CA SER A 2 -39.42 -26.55 0.57
C SER A 2 -38.56 -25.55 1.36
N PRO A 3 -38.97 -24.28 1.46
CA PRO A 3 -38.38 -23.37 2.43
C PRO A 3 -38.54 -24.03 3.82
N LEU A 4 -37.49 -23.97 4.64
CA LEU A 4 -37.51 -24.49 6.00
C LEU A 4 -38.71 -23.90 6.75
N GLU A 5 -39.79 -24.67 6.90
CA GLU A 5 -40.81 -24.42 7.91
C GLU A 5 -40.14 -24.66 9.27
N LEU A 6 -39.54 -23.60 9.81
CA LEU A 6 -39.24 -23.54 11.23
C LEU A 6 -40.59 -23.75 11.94
N PRO A 7 -40.75 -24.77 12.80
CA PRO A 7 -42.00 -24.96 13.54
C PRO A 7 -42.32 -23.65 14.27
N ALA A 8 -43.61 -23.30 14.37
CA ALA A 8 -44.09 -22.11 15.08
C ALA A 8 -43.62 -22.12 16.53
N ARG A 9 -42.38 -21.68 16.74
CA ARG A 9 -41.70 -21.64 18.03
C ARG A 9 -42.01 -20.27 18.60
N ILE A 10 -42.65 -20.28 19.75
CA ILE A 10 -42.90 -19.06 20.51
C ILE A 10 -41.53 -18.41 20.80
N PRO A 11 -41.37 -17.09 20.52
CA PRO A 11 -40.10 -16.41 20.78
C PRO A 11 -39.68 -16.59 22.25
N PRO A 12 -38.37 -16.74 22.55
CA PRO A 12 -37.88 -16.92 23.91
C PRO A 12 -38.38 -15.84 24.87
N HIS A 13 -38.99 -16.26 25.98
CA HIS A 13 -39.57 -15.37 26.99
C HIS A 13 -39.62 -16.08 28.33
N ASN A 14 -39.74 -15.29 29.41
CA ASN A 14 -40.01 -15.80 30.75
C ASN A 14 -40.96 -14.83 31.46
N LEU A 15 -42.26 -15.10 31.38
CA LEU A 15 -43.28 -14.21 31.93
C LEU A 15 -43.19 -14.12 33.46
N ASP A 16 -42.80 -15.20 34.13
CA ASP A 16 -42.69 -15.22 35.58
C ASP A 16 -41.56 -14.31 36.06
N ALA A 17 -40.42 -14.30 35.37
CA ALA A 17 -39.31 -13.37 35.63
C ALA A 17 -39.72 -11.91 35.34
N GLU A 18 -40.46 -11.65 34.25
CA GLU A 18 -40.98 -10.31 33.94
C GLU A 18 -41.92 -9.81 35.05
N ARG A 19 -42.86 -10.66 35.49
CA ARG A 19 -43.80 -10.32 36.56
C ARG A 19 -43.10 -10.10 37.89
N ALA A 20 -42.11 -10.91 38.23
CA ALA A 20 -41.31 -10.75 39.44
C ALA A 20 -40.54 -9.42 39.45
N VAL A 21 -39.96 -9.00 38.31
CA VAL A 21 -39.27 -7.70 38.18
C VAL A 21 -40.23 -6.54 38.34
N LEU A 22 -41.36 -6.55 37.61
CA LEU A 22 -42.35 -5.47 37.69
C LEU A 22 -43.00 -5.39 39.07
N GLY A 23 -43.31 -6.53 39.68
CA GLY A 23 -43.83 -6.61 41.04
C GLY A 23 -42.87 -6.05 42.09
N ALA A 24 -41.58 -6.37 41.99
CA ALA A 24 -40.55 -5.83 42.87
C ALA A 24 -40.38 -4.31 42.71
N ILE A 25 -40.57 -3.77 41.50
CA ILE A 25 -40.61 -2.32 41.25
C ILE A 25 -41.84 -1.69 41.91
N LEU A 26 -43.00 -2.35 41.87
CA LEU A 26 -44.22 -1.82 42.48
C LEU A 26 -44.20 -1.85 44.02
N LEU A 27 -43.47 -2.78 44.63
CA LEU A 27 -43.31 -2.87 46.07
C LEU A 27 -42.28 -1.87 46.63
N GLU A 28 -41.13 -1.76 45.98
CA GLU A 28 -39.97 -1.02 46.50
C GLU A 28 -39.35 -0.12 45.43
N GLY A 29 -40.17 0.59 44.64
CA GLY A 29 -39.76 1.29 43.42
C GLY A 29 -38.61 2.28 43.57
N ARG A 30 -38.44 2.88 44.75
CA ARG A 30 -37.32 3.78 45.04
C ARG A 30 -35.96 3.07 45.08
N GLU A 31 -35.92 1.82 45.54
CA GLU A 31 -34.68 1.05 45.71
C GLU A 31 -34.42 0.10 44.53
N THR A 32 -35.49 -0.49 43.99
CA THR A 32 -35.39 -1.55 42.98
C THR A 32 -35.24 -0.99 41.57
N LEU A 33 -35.98 0.06 41.21
CA LEU A 33 -36.00 0.61 39.86
C LEU A 33 -34.62 1.09 39.36
N PRO A 34 -33.78 1.82 40.14
CA PRO A 34 -32.44 2.21 39.70
C PRO A 34 -31.56 1.01 39.32
N ARG A 35 -31.67 -0.09 40.06
CA ARG A 35 -30.91 -1.33 39.81
C ARG A 35 -31.38 -2.06 38.56
N VAL A 36 -32.67 -1.97 38.25
CA VAL A 36 -33.26 -2.59 37.05
C VAL A 36 -32.95 -1.76 35.81
N ILE A 37 -32.91 -0.43 35.90
CA ILE A 37 -32.55 0.48 34.79
C ILE A 37 -31.16 0.17 34.22
N GLU A 38 -30.20 -0.24 35.07
CA GLU A 38 -28.85 -0.64 34.62
C GLU A 38 -28.84 -1.90 33.75
N VAL A 39 -29.90 -2.72 33.82
CA VAL A 39 -29.94 -4.06 33.21
C VAL A 39 -30.97 -4.13 32.08
N LEU A 40 -32.13 -3.49 32.22
CA LEU A 40 -33.30 -3.67 31.36
C LEU A 40 -33.82 -2.38 30.74
N ARG A 41 -34.14 -2.47 29.45
CA ARG A 41 -34.85 -1.47 28.65
C ARG A 41 -36.32 -1.89 28.47
N PRO A 42 -37.24 -0.96 28.20
CA PRO A 42 -38.65 -1.31 27.93
C PRO A 42 -38.81 -2.35 26.81
N SER A 43 -37.97 -2.32 25.77
CA SER A 43 -38.00 -3.30 24.67
C SER A 43 -37.71 -4.74 25.10
N ASP A 44 -37.11 -4.93 26.28
CA ASP A 44 -36.64 -6.24 26.74
C ASP A 44 -37.79 -7.10 27.31
N PHE A 45 -38.94 -6.52 27.60
CA PHE A 45 -40.13 -7.26 27.98
C PHE A 45 -40.80 -7.89 26.75
N TYR A 46 -41.33 -9.10 26.90
CA TYR A 46 -41.94 -9.85 25.80
C TYR A 46 -43.32 -9.30 25.45
N THR A 47 -44.17 -9.04 26.44
CA THR A 47 -45.55 -8.57 26.23
C THR A 47 -45.62 -7.06 26.12
N GLU A 48 -46.45 -6.54 25.21
CA GLU A 48 -46.63 -5.09 25.07
C GLU A 48 -47.20 -4.43 26.34
N ALA A 49 -48.02 -5.16 27.10
CA ALA A 49 -48.50 -4.73 28.40
C ALA A 49 -47.35 -4.46 29.39
N HIS A 50 -46.43 -5.41 29.56
CA HIS A 50 -45.27 -5.24 30.45
C HIS A 50 -44.32 -4.12 29.96
N ARG A 51 -44.15 -3.97 28.64
CA ARG A 51 -43.38 -2.84 28.08
C ARG A 51 -44.00 -1.50 28.45
N ALA A 52 -45.31 -1.37 28.30
CA ALA A 52 -46.05 -0.15 28.61
C ALA A 52 -46.03 0.16 30.11
N MET A 53 -46.18 -0.86 30.97
CA MET A 53 -46.05 -0.73 32.42
C MET A 53 -44.66 -0.22 32.81
N TYR A 54 -43.59 -0.87 32.36
CA TYR A 54 -42.22 -0.47 32.69
C TYR A 54 -41.86 0.92 32.14
N ALA A 55 -42.24 1.22 30.89
CA ALA A 55 -42.04 2.56 30.32
C ALA A 55 -42.76 3.65 31.14
N THR A 56 -43.94 3.35 31.69
CA THR A 56 -44.67 4.29 32.55
C THR A 56 -44.01 4.43 33.92
N MET A 57 -43.50 3.35 34.51
CA MET A 57 -42.68 3.39 35.73
C MET A 57 -41.45 4.28 35.54
N LEU A 58 -40.76 4.19 34.40
CA LEU A 58 -39.62 5.07 34.08
C LEU A 58 -40.04 6.53 33.99
N ARG A 59 -41.17 6.85 33.33
CA ARG A 59 -41.67 8.23 33.23
C ARG A 59 -42.04 8.84 34.58
N LEU A 60 -42.57 8.03 35.49
CA LEU A 60 -42.86 8.47 36.87
C LEU A 60 -41.57 8.73 37.63
N PHE A 61 -40.59 7.82 37.50
CA PHE A 61 -39.27 7.95 38.11
C PHE A 61 -38.51 9.19 37.60
N ASP A 62 -38.53 9.45 36.29
CA ASP A 62 -37.90 10.63 35.68
C ASP A 62 -38.51 11.95 36.16
N ARG A 63 -39.79 11.94 36.52
CA ARG A 63 -40.49 13.09 37.14
C ARG A 63 -40.26 13.22 38.64
N GLY A 64 -39.53 12.28 39.25
CA GLY A 64 -39.33 12.22 40.70
C GLY A 64 -40.57 11.80 41.48
N GLU A 65 -41.58 11.24 40.80
CA GLU A 65 -42.79 10.73 41.43
C GLU A 65 -42.55 9.30 41.99
N PRO A 66 -43.20 8.93 43.12
CA PRO A 66 -43.07 7.58 43.65
C PRO A 66 -43.64 6.57 42.66
N VAL A 67 -42.93 5.46 42.45
CA VAL A 67 -43.37 4.36 41.58
C VAL A 67 -43.94 3.26 42.47
N ASP A 68 -45.26 3.20 42.54
CA ASP A 68 -46.02 2.20 43.28
C ASP A 68 -47.31 1.83 42.52
N LEU A 69 -48.08 0.90 43.09
CA LEU A 69 -49.32 0.41 42.48
C LEU A 69 -50.32 1.54 42.18
N ILE A 70 -50.43 2.54 43.07
CA ILE A 70 -51.43 3.60 42.97
C ILE A 70 -50.99 4.60 41.90
N THR A 71 -49.75 5.07 41.96
CA THR A 71 -49.25 6.06 41.00
C THR A 71 -49.17 5.51 39.59
N LEU A 72 -48.76 4.25 39.41
CA LEU A 72 -48.76 3.61 38.11
C LEU A 72 -50.19 3.45 37.56
N SER A 73 -51.15 3.02 38.40
CA SER A 73 -52.55 2.84 37.99
C SER A 73 -53.19 4.15 37.55
N GLU A 74 -52.94 5.24 38.28
CA GLU A 74 -53.42 6.58 37.95
C GLU A 74 -52.79 7.11 36.66
N GLU A 75 -51.48 6.95 36.49
CA GLU A 75 -50.78 7.40 35.28
C GLU A 75 -51.22 6.63 34.04
N LEU A 76 -51.39 5.30 34.15
CA LEU A 76 -51.93 4.47 33.08
C LEU A 76 -53.40 4.81 32.76
N ARG A 77 -54.20 5.18 33.76
CA ARG A 77 -55.59 5.63 33.56
C ARG A 77 -55.64 6.95 32.81
N ARG A 78 -54.80 7.91 33.19
CA ARG A 78 -54.68 9.21 32.50
C ARG A 78 -54.24 9.06 31.04
N ALA A 79 -53.38 8.08 30.77
CA ALA A 79 -52.91 7.76 29.43
C ALA A 79 -53.89 6.88 28.62
N ASP A 80 -55.05 6.51 29.16
CA ASP A 80 -56.01 5.57 28.56
C ASP A 80 -55.38 4.19 28.22
N GLN A 81 -54.40 3.77 29.02
CA GLN A 81 -53.65 2.52 28.86
C GLN A 81 -53.95 1.49 29.97
N LEU A 82 -54.74 1.85 30.98
CA LEU A 82 -55.01 0.98 32.13
C LEU A 82 -55.72 -0.33 31.72
N GLU A 83 -56.74 -0.26 30.87
CA GLU A 83 -57.43 -1.45 30.38
C GLU A 83 -56.53 -2.29 29.45
N PHE A 84 -55.70 -1.65 28.64
CA PHE A 84 -54.73 -2.33 27.76
C PHE A 84 -53.75 -3.21 28.53
N VAL A 85 -53.32 -2.77 29.71
CA VAL A 85 -52.38 -3.54 30.54
C VAL A 85 -53.06 -4.59 31.43
N GLY A 86 -54.38 -4.79 31.31
CA GLY A 86 -55.16 -5.77 32.07
C GLY A 86 -55.87 -5.21 33.31
N GLY A 87 -55.97 -3.88 33.43
CA GLY A 87 -56.71 -3.20 34.48
C GLY A 87 -56.07 -3.28 35.87
N PRO A 88 -56.75 -2.75 36.90
CA PRO A 88 -56.25 -2.74 38.28
C PRO A 88 -55.93 -4.13 38.83
N ALA A 89 -56.69 -5.16 38.42
CA ALA A 89 -56.48 -6.53 38.86
C ALA A 89 -55.14 -7.11 38.38
N ALA A 90 -54.71 -6.81 37.16
CA ALA A 90 -53.42 -7.25 36.65
C ALA A 90 -52.25 -6.64 37.41
N LEU A 91 -52.34 -5.35 37.76
CA LEU A 91 -51.32 -4.68 38.56
C LEU A 91 -51.25 -5.24 39.99
N ALA A 92 -52.39 -5.57 40.59
CA ALA A 92 -52.43 -6.20 41.91
C ALA A 92 -51.77 -7.59 41.91
N LEU A 93 -52.00 -8.39 40.85
CA LEU A 93 -51.37 -9.71 40.68
C LEU A 93 -49.84 -9.62 40.55
N LEU A 94 -49.30 -8.56 39.93
CA LEU A 94 -47.85 -8.35 39.86
C LEU A 94 -47.23 -8.16 41.25
N VAL A 95 -47.92 -7.42 42.11
CA VAL A 95 -47.49 -7.19 43.50
C VAL A 95 -47.51 -8.49 44.30
N GLU A 96 -48.53 -9.34 44.09
CA GLU A 96 -48.64 -10.64 44.76
C GLU A 96 -47.54 -11.63 44.32
N GLN A 97 -47.14 -11.57 43.06
CA GLN A 97 -46.09 -12.44 42.48
C GLN A 97 -44.67 -11.91 42.68
N ALA A 98 -44.50 -10.78 43.36
CA ALA A 98 -43.20 -10.22 43.66
C ALA A 98 -42.46 -11.12 44.66
N SER A 99 -41.56 -11.97 44.17
CA SER A 99 -40.59 -12.68 45.02
C SER A 99 -39.66 -11.70 45.73
N ILE A 100 -39.22 -12.03 46.95
CA ILE A 100 -38.30 -11.25 47.78
C ILE A 100 -37.18 -10.61 46.93
N ALA A 101 -36.97 -9.29 47.10
CA ALA A 101 -36.01 -8.44 46.37
C ALA A 101 -34.56 -8.97 46.31
N ALA A 102 -34.23 -10.01 47.10
CA ALA A 102 -32.94 -10.68 47.16
C ALA A 102 -32.43 -11.23 45.80
N HIS A 103 -33.33 -11.57 44.86
CA HIS A 103 -32.94 -12.13 43.55
C HIS A 103 -33.31 -11.26 42.34
N LEU A 104 -33.66 -9.98 42.56
CA LEU A 104 -34.09 -9.05 41.51
C LEU A 104 -33.14 -8.99 40.30
N ILE A 105 -31.83 -8.93 40.54
CA ILE A 105 -30.82 -8.86 39.47
C ILE A 105 -30.82 -10.14 38.64
N SER A 106 -31.00 -11.31 39.26
CA SER A 106 -31.05 -12.58 38.55
C SER A 106 -32.27 -12.66 37.63
N TYR A 107 -33.45 -12.21 38.08
CA TYR A 107 -34.65 -12.15 37.24
C TYR A 107 -34.51 -11.11 36.12
N ALA A 108 -33.94 -9.94 36.41
CA ALA A 108 -33.65 -8.94 35.39
C ALA A 108 -32.68 -9.49 34.32
N GLN A 109 -31.66 -10.25 34.72
CA GLN A 109 -30.74 -10.90 33.78
C GLN A 109 -31.45 -11.96 32.94
N ILE A 110 -32.37 -12.74 33.50
CA ILE A 110 -33.18 -13.72 32.73
C ILE A 110 -34.01 -13.00 31.66
N VAL A 111 -34.69 -11.91 32.00
CA VAL A 111 -35.48 -11.12 31.03
C VAL A 111 -34.58 -10.57 29.93
N ARG A 112 -33.40 -10.05 30.28
CA ARG A 112 -32.39 -9.55 29.34
C ARG A 112 -31.89 -10.65 28.40
N ASP A 113 -31.56 -11.81 28.93
CA ASP A 113 -31.06 -12.95 28.14
C ASP A 113 -32.13 -13.41 27.14
N MET A 114 -33.40 -13.48 27.56
CA MET A 114 -34.52 -13.77 26.66
C MET A 114 -34.70 -12.71 25.58
N ALA A 115 -34.54 -11.42 25.92
CA ALA A 115 -34.58 -10.33 24.95
C ALA A 115 -33.47 -10.43 23.89
N VAL A 116 -32.23 -10.70 24.32
CA VAL A 116 -31.09 -10.91 23.42
C VAL A 116 -31.35 -12.09 22.48
N LEU A 117 -31.90 -13.20 22.98
CA LEU A 117 -32.27 -14.34 22.15
C LEU A 117 -33.35 -13.97 21.12
N ARG A 118 -34.36 -13.18 21.49
CA ARG A 118 -35.37 -12.69 20.54
C ARG A 118 -34.79 -11.77 19.47
N GLU A 119 -33.92 -10.84 19.84
CA GLU A 119 -33.28 -9.92 18.91
C GLU A 119 -32.33 -10.65 17.96
N LEU A 120 -31.64 -11.69 18.43
CA LEU A 120 -30.83 -12.58 17.59
C LEU A 120 -31.69 -13.32 16.57
N ILE A 121 -32.85 -13.85 16.98
CA ILE A 121 -33.79 -14.52 16.06
C ILE A 121 -34.29 -13.53 15.01
N GLN A 122 -34.71 -12.32 15.42
CA GLN A 122 -35.18 -11.29 14.48
C GLN A 122 -34.10 -10.88 13.49
N THR A 123 -32.88 -10.62 13.99
CA THR A 123 -31.73 -10.24 13.16
C THR A 123 -31.38 -11.35 12.17
N SER A 124 -31.37 -12.61 12.63
CA SER A 124 -31.11 -13.76 11.76
C SER A 124 -32.17 -13.91 10.67
N THR A 125 -33.45 -13.74 11.00
CA THR A 125 -34.55 -13.79 10.02
C THR A 125 -34.44 -12.66 8.99
N GLN A 126 -34.03 -11.46 9.39
CA GLN A 126 -33.77 -10.36 8.47
C GLN A 126 -32.60 -10.66 7.52
N ILE A 127 -31.48 -11.17 8.06
CA ILE A 127 -30.32 -11.57 7.26
C ILE A 127 -30.70 -12.65 6.24
N ILE A 128 -31.49 -13.64 6.66
CA ILE A 128 -32.01 -14.68 5.77
C ILE A 128 -32.88 -14.06 4.66
N GLY A 129 -33.80 -13.16 5.00
CA GLY A 129 -34.64 -12.46 4.02
C GLY A 129 -33.83 -11.68 3.00
N GLN A 130 -32.87 -10.87 3.46
CA GLN A 130 -31.97 -10.11 2.59
C GLN A 130 -31.11 -11.01 1.69
N ALA A 131 -30.67 -12.17 2.20
CA ALA A 131 -29.91 -13.14 1.41
C ALA A 131 -30.72 -13.76 0.26
N PHE A 132 -32.05 -13.93 0.43
CA PHE A 132 -32.93 -14.37 -0.65
C PHE A 132 -33.27 -13.25 -1.65
N GLU A 133 -33.27 -11.99 -1.22
CA GLU A 133 -33.61 -10.83 -2.06
C GLU A 133 -32.40 -10.19 -2.78
N ALA A 134 -31.18 -10.53 -2.40
CA ALA A 134 -29.97 -9.90 -2.91
C ALA A 134 -29.78 -10.10 -4.42
N LYS A 135 -29.75 -8.99 -5.18
CA LYS A 135 -29.50 -8.99 -6.63
C LYS A 135 -28.08 -8.55 -7.02
N GLU A 136 -27.42 -7.67 -6.25
CA GLU A 136 -26.00 -7.31 -6.43
C GLU A 136 -25.31 -6.92 -5.10
N ASP A 137 -23.99 -7.16 -5.02
CA ASP A 137 -23.02 -6.97 -3.90
C ASP A 137 -23.19 -7.85 -2.64
N VAL A 138 -22.74 -9.10 -2.77
CA VAL A 138 -22.65 -10.09 -1.67
C VAL A 138 -21.74 -9.61 -0.54
N GLN A 139 -20.69 -8.84 -0.83
CA GLN A 139 -19.71 -8.44 0.19
C GLN A 139 -20.33 -7.39 1.12
N ALA A 140 -21.04 -6.42 0.58
CA ALA A 140 -21.78 -5.44 1.38
C ALA A 140 -22.83 -6.10 2.29
N LEU A 141 -23.50 -7.15 1.82
CA LEU A 141 -24.47 -7.91 2.61
C LEU A 141 -23.79 -8.66 3.77
N VAL A 142 -22.65 -9.32 3.52
CA VAL A 142 -21.86 -9.98 4.57
C VAL A 142 -21.40 -8.97 5.62
N ASP A 143 -20.90 -7.81 5.19
CA ASP A 143 -20.45 -6.74 6.09
C ASP A 143 -21.61 -6.14 6.92
N ASP A 144 -22.84 -6.06 6.39
CA ASP A 144 -24.03 -5.62 7.13
C ASP A 144 -24.49 -6.69 8.14
N ALA A 145 -24.48 -7.96 7.73
CA ALA A 145 -24.81 -9.09 8.60
C ALA A 145 -23.85 -9.19 9.79
N GLU A 146 -22.54 -9.08 9.54
CA GLU A 146 -21.53 -9.04 10.61
C GLU A 146 -21.79 -7.89 11.56
N ARG A 147 -22.02 -6.66 11.05
CA ARG A 147 -22.30 -5.48 11.89
C ARG A 147 -23.49 -5.68 12.82
N ARG A 148 -24.61 -6.20 12.31
CA ARG A 148 -25.82 -6.45 13.11
C ARG A 148 -25.64 -7.52 14.17
N ILE A 149 -24.88 -8.57 13.87
CA ILE A 149 -24.55 -9.61 14.85
C ILE A 149 -23.59 -9.06 15.93
N PHE A 150 -22.62 -8.23 15.53
CA PHE A 150 -21.67 -7.66 16.48
C PHE A 150 -22.28 -6.64 17.45
N SER A 151 -23.26 -5.83 17.03
CA SER A 151 -23.92 -4.86 17.92
C SER A 151 -24.70 -5.54 19.06
N LEU A 152 -25.23 -6.75 18.83
CA LEU A 152 -25.85 -7.59 19.88
C LEU A 152 -24.85 -8.00 20.96
N ALA A 153 -23.58 -8.22 20.60
CA ALA A 153 -22.52 -8.58 21.54
C ALA A 153 -22.05 -7.39 22.40
N GLU A 154 -22.07 -6.17 21.86
CA GLU A 154 -21.69 -4.95 22.59
C GLU A 154 -22.70 -4.56 23.67
N ARG A 155 -23.98 -4.91 23.51
CA ARG A 155 -25.00 -4.72 24.56
C ARG A 155 -24.66 -5.41 25.89
N ARG A 156 -23.73 -6.37 25.92
CA ARG A 156 -23.31 -7.07 27.15
C ARG A 156 -22.33 -6.27 28.03
N LEU A 157 -21.79 -5.14 27.53
CA LEU A 157 -20.60 -4.47 28.08
C LEU A 157 -20.80 -3.00 28.51
N GLU A 158 -22.01 -2.44 28.50
CA GLU A 158 -22.27 -1.11 29.08
C GLU A 158 -22.09 -1.19 30.61
N GLY A 159 -20.91 -0.76 31.07
CA GLY A 159 -20.43 -0.93 32.44
C GLY A 159 -21.13 -0.01 33.46
N SER A 160 -21.50 -0.57 34.60
CA SER A 160 -21.98 0.16 35.77
C SER A 160 -20.86 0.94 36.45
N ALA A 161 -21.21 2.08 37.06
CA ALA A 161 -20.27 2.85 37.87
C ALA A 161 -19.84 2.03 39.10
N LEU A 162 -18.53 1.78 39.23
CA LEU A 162 -18.00 1.04 40.38
C LEU A 162 -17.68 2.00 41.55
N PRO A 163 -18.15 1.73 42.79
CA PRO A 163 -17.78 2.53 43.96
C PRO A 163 -16.27 2.50 44.18
N ILE A 164 -15.67 3.66 44.48
CA ILE A 164 -14.22 3.80 44.69
C ILE A 164 -13.69 2.81 45.75
N GLY A 165 -14.46 2.51 46.80
CA GLY A 165 -14.09 1.54 47.82
C GLY A 165 -13.85 0.12 47.30
N LYS A 166 -14.59 -0.33 46.28
CA LYS A 166 -14.36 -1.64 45.64
C LYS A 166 -13.10 -1.63 44.77
N ILE A 167 -12.80 -0.50 44.12
CA ILE A 167 -11.61 -0.32 43.30
C ILE A 167 -10.37 -0.26 44.20
N LEU A 168 -10.44 0.49 45.31
CA LEU A 168 -9.34 0.71 46.25
C LEU A 168 -8.77 -0.59 46.79
N LYS A 169 -9.61 -1.58 47.15
CA LYS A 169 -9.13 -2.87 47.63
C LYS A 169 -8.23 -3.57 46.59
N ASN A 170 -8.70 -3.66 45.35
CA ASN A 170 -7.94 -4.28 44.26
C ASN A 170 -6.67 -3.47 43.92
N THR A 171 -6.74 -2.13 44.00
CA THR A 171 -5.60 -1.25 43.78
C THR A 171 -4.54 -1.40 44.86
N PHE A 172 -4.92 -1.50 46.14
CA PHE A 172 -3.98 -1.73 47.23
C PHE A 172 -3.34 -3.10 47.16
N GLU A 173 -4.09 -4.17 46.85
CA GLU A 173 -3.52 -5.51 46.60
C GLU A 173 -2.53 -5.52 45.41
N TYR A 174 -2.72 -4.64 44.43
CA TYR A 174 -1.77 -4.45 43.33
C TYR A 174 -0.53 -3.68 43.79
N ILE A 175 -0.69 -2.60 44.56
CA ILE A 175 0.41 -1.82 45.13
C ILE A 175 1.26 -2.66 46.10
N GLU A 176 0.64 -3.48 46.95
CA GLU A 176 1.34 -4.39 47.86
C GLU A 176 2.20 -5.41 47.09
N ARG A 177 1.65 -6.00 46.02
CA ARG A 177 2.41 -6.89 45.13
C ARG A 177 3.62 -6.18 44.50
N LEU A 178 3.49 -4.92 44.11
CA LEU A 178 4.60 -4.13 43.58
C LEU A 178 5.64 -3.81 44.66
N TYR A 179 5.19 -3.47 45.87
CA TYR A 179 6.04 -3.18 47.01
C TYR A 179 6.88 -4.39 47.43
N GLU A 180 6.27 -5.59 47.48
CA GLU A 180 6.94 -6.83 47.85
C GLU A 180 7.99 -7.27 46.82
N ARG A 181 7.71 -7.10 45.52
CA ARG A 181 8.61 -7.55 44.44
C ARG A 181 9.80 -6.63 44.21
N LYS A 182 9.72 -5.35 44.62
CA LYS A 182 10.74 -4.30 44.32
C LYS A 182 11.12 -4.25 42.84
N GLU A 183 10.17 -4.53 41.95
CA GLU A 183 10.39 -4.55 40.51
C GLU A 183 10.16 -3.14 39.92
N HIS A 184 11.15 -2.62 39.19
CA HIS A 184 11.06 -1.32 38.52
C HIS A 184 10.11 -1.29 37.31
N VAL A 185 9.66 -2.46 36.82
CA VAL A 185 8.85 -2.62 35.61
C VAL A 185 7.49 -3.19 36.00
N THR A 186 6.44 -2.38 35.90
CA THR A 186 5.07 -2.74 36.30
C THR A 186 4.23 -3.31 35.14
N GLY A 187 4.63 -3.02 33.90
CA GLY A 187 4.05 -3.52 32.66
C GLY A 187 4.88 -4.61 31.98
N ILE A 188 4.70 -4.79 30.67
CA ILE A 188 5.47 -5.76 29.88
C ILE A 188 6.84 -5.15 29.52
N ALA A 189 7.93 -5.77 29.96
CA ALA A 189 9.29 -5.33 29.62
C ALA A 189 9.55 -5.40 28.11
N THR A 190 10.13 -4.34 27.53
CA THR A 190 10.48 -4.26 26.11
C THR A 190 11.80 -4.94 25.77
N GLY A 191 12.64 -5.18 26.78
CA GLY A 191 14.00 -5.71 26.62
C GLY A 191 15.07 -4.62 26.49
N PHE A 192 14.67 -3.34 26.53
CA PHE A 192 15.56 -2.19 26.55
C PHE A 192 15.54 -1.57 27.95
N ALA A 193 16.53 -1.88 28.78
CA ALA A 193 16.52 -1.56 30.21
C ALA A 193 16.28 -0.08 30.53
N LYS A 194 16.87 0.83 29.74
CA LYS A 194 16.62 2.27 29.90
C LYS A 194 15.21 2.67 29.48
N LEU A 195 14.66 2.08 28.43
CA LEU A 195 13.28 2.36 28.02
C LEU A 195 12.30 1.83 29.07
N ASP A 196 12.56 0.61 29.57
CA ASP A 196 11.74 -0.02 30.60
C ASP A 196 11.78 0.75 31.93
N LEU A 197 12.89 1.41 32.25
CA LEU A 197 12.98 2.31 33.42
C LEU A 197 12.15 3.59 33.24
N GLU A 198 12.14 4.17 32.03
CA GLU A 198 11.41 5.41 31.73
C GLU A 198 9.90 5.18 31.52
N THR A 199 9.50 4.00 31.05
CA THR A 199 8.09 3.65 30.77
C THR A 199 7.46 2.75 31.82
N SER A 200 8.26 2.17 32.72
CA SER A 200 7.87 1.06 33.59
C SER A 200 7.34 -0.15 32.81
N GLY A 201 7.76 -0.32 31.55
CA GLY A 201 7.26 -1.31 30.61
C GLY A 201 5.95 -0.90 29.91
N LEU A 202 5.51 -1.72 28.95
CA LEU A 202 4.27 -1.47 28.21
C LEU A 202 3.06 -1.81 29.10
N GLN A 203 2.26 -0.80 29.44
CA GLN A 203 1.16 -0.99 30.40
C GLN A 203 -0.06 -1.67 29.76
N PRO A 204 -0.80 -2.50 30.51
CA PRO A 204 -2.10 -3.01 30.08
C PRO A 204 -3.06 -1.87 29.70
N ALA A 205 -3.86 -2.09 28.65
CA ALA A 205 -4.83 -1.14 28.12
C ALA A 205 -4.27 0.15 27.47
N ASP A 206 -2.95 0.27 27.33
CA ASP A 206 -2.33 1.36 26.61
C ASP A 206 -2.32 1.15 25.09
N PHE A 207 -2.57 2.24 24.37
CA PHE A 207 -2.36 2.33 22.93
C PHE A 207 -1.05 3.05 22.68
N ILE A 208 -0.09 2.33 22.10
CA ILE A 208 1.29 2.74 21.92
C ILE A 208 1.56 2.95 20.43
N ILE A 209 2.14 4.08 20.07
CA ILE A 209 2.56 4.36 18.69
C ILE A 209 4.07 4.32 18.61
N ILE A 210 4.60 3.57 17.64
CA ILE A 210 6.02 3.62 17.28
C ILE A 210 6.12 4.20 15.88
N ALA A 211 6.69 5.40 15.80
CA ALA A 211 6.77 6.16 14.57
C ALA A 211 8.22 6.43 14.16
N GLY A 212 8.47 6.35 12.87
CA GLY A 212 9.80 6.57 12.31
C GLY A 212 9.74 6.66 10.80
N ARG A 213 10.86 6.98 10.18
CA ARG A 213 10.94 7.24 8.75
C ARG A 213 11.10 5.92 7.96
N PRO A 214 10.53 5.76 6.77
CA PRO A 214 10.85 4.60 5.93
C PRO A 214 12.34 4.56 5.61
N SER A 215 13.01 3.39 5.69
CA SER A 215 14.43 3.33 5.31
C SER A 215 14.59 3.44 3.80
N MET A 216 15.70 4.06 3.39
CA MET A 216 15.99 4.44 2.01
C MET A 216 16.52 3.25 1.20
N GLY A 217 15.91 2.92 0.08
CA GLY A 217 16.60 2.17 -0.98
C GLY A 217 15.94 2.34 -2.32
N LYS A 218 16.05 3.58 -2.79
CA LYS A 218 15.75 4.00 -4.15
C LYS A 218 16.98 4.67 -4.77
N ALA A 219 18.17 4.35 -4.25
CA ALA A 219 19.39 5.10 -4.49
C ALA A 219 19.91 4.78 -5.90
N GLN A 220 19.94 5.78 -6.76
CA GLN A 220 20.50 5.71 -8.10
C GLN A 220 21.61 6.73 -8.25
N PRO A 221 22.59 6.49 -9.13
CA PRO A 221 23.65 7.46 -9.37
C PRO A 221 23.06 8.79 -9.86
N LEU A 222 23.70 9.91 -9.51
CA LEU A 222 23.19 11.25 -9.85
C LEU A 222 22.97 11.45 -11.36
N ASP A 223 23.69 10.73 -12.20
CA ASP A 223 23.56 10.77 -13.65
C ASP A 223 22.55 9.77 -14.25
N ALA A 224 21.92 8.93 -13.41
CA ALA A 224 20.83 8.05 -13.83
C ALA A 224 19.69 8.86 -14.44
N ARG A 225 19.09 8.35 -15.51
CA ARG A 225 17.99 9.03 -16.21
C ARG A 225 16.66 8.59 -15.62
N ILE A 226 15.88 9.54 -15.14
CA ILE A 226 14.52 9.36 -14.64
C ILE A 226 13.53 9.93 -15.66
N LYS A 227 12.49 9.16 -16.00
CA LYS A 227 11.47 9.60 -16.96
C LYS A 227 10.46 10.52 -16.26
N THR A 228 10.47 11.79 -16.64
CA THR A 228 9.45 12.78 -16.29
C THR A 228 8.39 12.86 -17.39
N LEU A 229 7.26 13.52 -17.13
CA LEU A 229 6.24 13.74 -18.15
C LEU A 229 6.78 14.60 -19.32
N THR A 230 7.72 15.50 -19.04
CA THR A 230 8.32 16.41 -20.03
C THR A 230 9.63 15.88 -20.63
N GLY A 231 9.98 14.61 -20.38
CA GLY A 231 11.19 13.99 -20.92
C GLY A 231 12.12 13.37 -19.88
N TRP A 232 13.34 13.03 -20.28
CA TRP A 232 14.33 12.43 -19.38
C TRP A 232 15.07 13.52 -18.60
N LYS A 233 15.08 13.42 -17.26
CA LYS A 233 15.94 14.22 -16.38
C LYS A 233 16.98 13.34 -15.70
N ARG A 234 18.13 13.90 -15.34
CA ARG A 234 19.09 13.17 -14.50
C ARG A 234 18.62 13.18 -13.05
N MET A 235 18.98 12.14 -12.30
CA MET A 235 18.61 11.98 -10.90
C MET A 235 19.03 13.18 -10.04
N GLY A 236 20.22 13.74 -10.28
CA GLY A 236 20.72 14.93 -9.61
C GLY A 236 20.05 16.24 -10.05
N ASP A 237 19.42 16.26 -11.22
CA ASP A 237 18.73 17.45 -11.75
C ASP A 237 17.25 17.51 -11.34
N LEU A 238 16.74 16.44 -10.70
CA LEU A 238 15.37 16.39 -10.22
C LEU A 238 15.14 17.43 -9.12
N ARG A 239 13.96 18.05 -9.15
CA ARG A 239 13.51 19.03 -8.15
C ARG A 239 12.20 18.56 -7.52
N LEU A 240 11.93 19.02 -6.29
CA LEU A 240 10.62 18.82 -5.66
C LEU A 240 9.52 19.39 -6.57
N GLY A 241 8.46 18.63 -6.76
CA GLY A 241 7.34 18.95 -7.65
C GLY A 241 7.50 18.49 -9.11
N ASP A 242 8.66 17.97 -9.51
CA ASP A 242 8.83 17.42 -10.86
C ASP A 242 7.84 16.27 -11.12
N LYS A 243 7.11 16.34 -12.24
CA LYS A 243 6.10 15.34 -12.60
C LYS A 243 6.76 14.12 -13.24
N LEU A 244 6.56 12.95 -12.64
CA LEU A 244 7.15 11.69 -13.08
C LEU A 244 6.16 10.85 -13.88
N ALA A 245 6.71 10.09 -14.83
CA ALA A 245 5.98 9.01 -15.46
C ALA A 245 5.77 7.85 -14.47
N SER A 246 4.55 7.31 -14.39
CA SER A 246 4.23 6.11 -13.59
C SER A 246 4.13 4.85 -14.46
N VAL A 247 4.40 3.70 -13.86
CA VAL A 247 4.29 2.36 -14.48
C VAL A 247 2.86 1.96 -14.87
N ASP A 248 1.85 2.62 -14.30
CA ASP A 248 0.43 2.40 -14.56
C ASP A 248 -0.25 3.62 -15.22
N GLY A 249 0.53 4.61 -15.66
CA GLY A 249 0.03 5.85 -16.27
C GLY A 249 -0.57 6.87 -15.30
N ARG A 250 -0.66 6.58 -13.99
CA ARG A 250 -1.16 7.56 -13.00
C ARG A 250 -0.18 8.70 -12.77
N ARG A 251 -0.70 9.85 -12.32
CA ARG A 251 0.14 11.01 -11.98
C ARG A 251 1.01 10.72 -10.75
N SER A 252 2.29 11.01 -10.86
CA SER A 252 3.28 10.92 -9.78
C SER A 252 4.14 12.17 -9.79
N VAL A 253 4.49 12.73 -8.63
CA VAL A 253 5.42 13.88 -8.53
C VAL A 253 6.52 13.60 -7.52
N VAL A 254 7.71 14.16 -7.76
CA VAL A 254 8.82 14.13 -6.81
C VAL A 254 8.41 14.89 -5.56
N SER A 255 8.27 14.18 -4.44
CA SER A 255 7.95 14.72 -3.12
C SER A 255 9.15 14.78 -2.18
N GLY A 256 10.32 14.31 -2.61
CA GLY A 256 11.55 14.32 -1.82
C GLY A 256 12.79 13.96 -2.63
N LEU A 257 13.94 14.54 -2.28
CA LEU A 257 15.27 14.22 -2.83
C LEU A 257 16.21 13.92 -1.65
N PHE A 258 16.98 12.84 -1.74
CA PHE A 258 17.82 12.37 -0.61
C PHE A 258 19.16 11.89 -1.12
N PRO A 259 20.25 12.67 -0.95
CA PRO A 259 21.60 12.19 -1.20
C PRO A 259 21.89 10.93 -0.36
N GLN A 260 22.66 9.99 -0.91
CA GLN A 260 23.00 8.70 -0.28
C GLN A 260 24.51 8.44 -0.26
N GLY A 261 25.30 9.46 -0.62
CA GLY A 261 26.74 9.38 -0.74
C GLY A 261 27.20 8.40 -1.82
N ARG A 262 28.48 8.04 -1.75
CA ARG A 262 29.14 7.15 -2.72
C ARG A 262 28.78 5.69 -2.46
N ARG A 263 28.15 5.05 -3.45
CA ARG A 263 27.78 3.62 -3.41
C ARG A 263 28.24 2.88 -4.65
N GLN A 264 28.44 1.57 -4.53
CA GLN A 264 28.68 0.69 -5.67
C GLN A 264 27.41 0.59 -6.52
N VAL A 265 27.53 0.92 -7.80
CA VAL A 265 26.46 0.87 -8.79
C VAL A 265 26.65 -0.36 -9.67
N TYR A 266 25.52 -0.93 -10.10
CA TYR A 266 25.43 -2.08 -10.98
C TYR A 266 24.61 -1.70 -12.21
N ARG A 267 25.06 -2.14 -13.38
CA ARG A 267 24.30 -2.10 -14.63
C ARG A 267 23.47 -3.36 -14.75
N VAL A 268 22.16 -3.17 -14.79
CA VAL A 268 21.17 -4.23 -14.98
C VAL A 268 20.69 -4.19 -16.43
N THR A 269 20.80 -5.31 -17.14
CA THR A 269 20.44 -5.42 -18.56
C THR A 269 19.27 -6.39 -18.73
N PHE A 270 18.31 -6.03 -19.59
CA PHE A 270 17.10 -6.82 -19.88
C PHE A 270 17.11 -7.42 -21.30
N SER A 271 16.23 -8.40 -21.53
CA SER A 271 16.13 -9.17 -22.78
C SER A 271 15.67 -8.37 -23.98
N ASP A 272 15.00 -7.24 -23.76
CA ASP A 272 14.70 -6.28 -24.81
C ASP A 272 15.90 -5.40 -25.16
N GLY A 273 16.96 -5.40 -24.35
CA GLY A 273 18.13 -4.53 -24.48
C GLY A 273 18.01 -3.22 -23.69
N ARG A 274 16.95 -3.02 -22.88
CA ARG A 274 16.95 -1.94 -21.88
C ARG A 274 18.07 -2.22 -20.86
N SER A 275 18.66 -1.16 -20.35
CA SER A 275 19.52 -1.25 -19.17
C SER A 275 19.31 -0.05 -18.25
N THR A 276 19.59 -0.24 -16.97
CA THR A 276 19.59 0.84 -15.97
C THR A 276 20.73 0.65 -14.98
N GLU A 277 21.09 1.72 -14.29
CA GLU A 277 22.13 1.73 -13.26
C GLU A 277 21.51 1.99 -11.88
N CYS A 278 21.80 1.14 -10.92
CA CYS A 278 21.28 1.26 -9.56
C CYS A 278 22.23 0.61 -8.54
N CYS A 279 22.05 0.92 -7.26
CA CYS A 279 22.83 0.28 -6.20
C CYS A 279 22.47 -1.22 -6.03
N ASP A 280 23.31 -1.95 -5.30
CA ASP A 280 23.06 -3.36 -4.92
C ASP A 280 21.76 -3.56 -4.14
N GLU A 281 21.37 -2.58 -3.32
CA GLU A 281 20.17 -2.60 -2.49
C GLU A 281 18.89 -2.20 -3.23
N HIS A 282 18.99 -1.77 -4.49
CA HIS A 282 17.83 -1.38 -5.30
C HIS A 282 16.90 -2.58 -5.54
N LEU A 283 15.59 -2.39 -5.39
CA LEU A 283 14.63 -3.49 -5.29
C LEU A 283 13.74 -3.61 -6.52
N TRP A 284 13.49 -4.86 -6.91
CA TRP A 284 12.83 -5.24 -8.13
C TRP A 284 11.63 -6.13 -7.79
N ARG A 285 10.45 -5.82 -8.32
CA ARG A 285 9.34 -6.77 -8.35
C ARG A 285 9.61 -7.80 -9.44
N VAL A 286 10.27 -8.89 -9.05
CA VAL A 286 10.69 -9.97 -9.93
C VAL A 286 9.62 -11.05 -9.99
N HIS A 287 9.35 -11.50 -11.19
CA HIS A 287 8.49 -12.63 -11.48
C HIS A 287 9.36 -13.78 -11.98
N SER A 288 8.91 -15.00 -11.72
CA SER A 288 9.51 -16.22 -12.28
C SER A 288 8.39 -17.17 -12.64
N ARG A 289 8.61 -18.02 -13.64
CA ARG A 289 7.63 -19.04 -14.05
C ARG A 289 7.36 -20.06 -12.95
N ASP A 290 8.32 -20.21 -12.04
CA ASP A 290 8.27 -21.16 -10.93
C ASP A 290 7.62 -20.54 -9.66
N TRP A 291 7.13 -19.30 -9.70
CA TRP A 291 6.55 -18.61 -8.54
C TRP A 291 5.05 -18.37 -8.71
N ARG A 292 4.28 -18.66 -7.64
CA ARG A 292 2.83 -18.39 -7.59
C ARG A 292 2.53 -16.89 -7.56
N GLU A 293 3.43 -16.11 -6.94
CA GLU A 293 3.36 -14.66 -6.83
C GLU A 293 4.74 -14.00 -7.04
N PRO A 294 4.79 -12.74 -7.54
CA PRO A 294 6.04 -12.00 -7.71
C PRO A 294 6.72 -11.70 -6.37
N ARG A 295 8.05 -11.61 -6.38
CA ARG A 295 8.89 -11.37 -5.21
C ARG A 295 9.66 -10.06 -5.35
N LEU A 296 9.85 -9.36 -4.24
CA LEU A 296 10.75 -8.21 -4.18
C LEU A 296 12.19 -8.70 -3.95
N LEU A 297 13.09 -8.48 -4.92
CA LEU A 297 14.50 -8.87 -4.86
C LEU A 297 15.41 -7.66 -5.04
N THR A 298 16.53 -7.62 -4.33
CA THR A 298 17.54 -6.57 -4.55
C THR A 298 18.37 -6.84 -5.82
N THR A 299 19.01 -5.81 -6.39
CA THR A 299 19.91 -5.93 -7.55
C THR A 299 20.99 -6.98 -7.31
N LYS A 300 21.62 -6.97 -6.12
CA LYS A 300 22.60 -7.98 -5.73
C LYS A 300 22.00 -9.39 -5.71
N ARG A 301 20.75 -9.55 -5.24
CA ARG A 301 20.07 -10.84 -5.26
C ARG A 301 19.76 -11.33 -6.66
N VAL A 302 19.34 -10.43 -7.55
CA VAL A 302 19.13 -10.78 -8.97
C VAL A 302 20.45 -11.22 -9.60
N ALA A 303 21.56 -10.52 -9.34
CA ALA A 303 22.89 -10.87 -9.83
C ALA A 303 23.28 -12.30 -9.41
N GLU A 304 23.16 -12.61 -8.12
CA GLU A 304 23.45 -13.95 -7.58
C GLU A 304 22.58 -15.04 -8.23
N MET A 305 21.29 -14.75 -8.42
CA MET A 305 20.36 -15.69 -9.03
C MET A 305 20.71 -15.96 -10.49
N LEU A 306 21.04 -14.94 -11.28
CA LEU A 306 21.50 -15.08 -12.67
C LEU A 306 22.80 -15.90 -12.77
N GLY A 307 23.61 -15.93 -11.72
CA GLY A 307 24.75 -16.83 -11.61
C GLY A 307 24.38 -18.31 -11.80
N ARG A 308 23.19 -18.73 -11.33
CA ARG A 308 22.70 -20.11 -11.42
C ARG A 308 21.99 -20.38 -12.74
N LYS A 309 22.39 -21.44 -13.47
CA LYS A 309 21.79 -21.84 -14.77
C LYS A 309 20.25 -21.90 -14.74
N ARG A 310 19.65 -22.34 -13.64
CA ARG A 310 18.19 -22.49 -13.50
C ARG A 310 17.40 -21.18 -13.56
N TYR A 311 18.00 -20.02 -13.27
CA TYR A 311 17.30 -18.72 -13.24
C TYR A 311 17.61 -17.84 -14.44
N ARG A 312 18.64 -18.18 -15.23
CA ARG A 312 18.99 -17.44 -16.45
C ARG A 312 17.80 -17.44 -17.41
N HIS A 313 17.47 -16.25 -17.91
CA HIS A 313 16.34 -16.02 -18.82
C HIS A 313 14.95 -16.40 -18.27
N ARG A 314 14.81 -16.53 -16.95
CA ARG A 314 13.53 -16.88 -16.30
C ARG A 314 12.98 -15.83 -15.34
N LEU A 315 13.78 -14.84 -14.97
CA LEU A 315 13.39 -13.76 -14.06
C LEU A 315 12.98 -12.54 -14.88
N TRP A 316 11.80 -11.97 -14.66
CA TRP A 316 11.34 -10.77 -15.38
C TRP A 316 10.67 -9.75 -14.47
N ILE A 317 10.52 -8.53 -14.97
CA ILE A 317 9.78 -7.45 -14.29
C ILE A 317 8.47 -7.14 -15.01
N ASP A 318 7.59 -6.37 -14.37
CA ASP A 318 6.40 -5.84 -15.02
C ASP A 318 6.78 -4.90 -16.16
N ALA A 319 6.07 -5.02 -17.28
CA ALA A 319 6.22 -4.07 -18.38
C ALA A 319 5.42 -2.79 -18.02
N PRO A 320 6.00 -1.59 -18.18
CA PRO A 320 5.26 -0.36 -17.92
C PRO A 320 4.06 -0.27 -18.88
N ALA A 321 2.89 0.09 -18.34
CA ALA A 321 1.81 0.62 -19.16
C ALA A 321 2.32 1.91 -19.81
N GLY A 322 2.05 2.12 -21.10
CA GLY A 322 2.65 3.21 -21.86
C GLY A 322 2.62 4.55 -21.11
N VAL A 323 3.70 5.30 -21.20
CA VAL A 323 3.85 6.59 -20.52
C VAL A 323 3.07 7.65 -21.28
N ASP A 324 2.27 8.48 -20.62
CA ASP A 324 1.63 9.64 -21.26
C ASP A 324 2.65 10.78 -21.43
N GLY A 325 2.64 11.41 -22.61
CA GLY A 325 3.54 12.50 -22.99
C GLY A 325 2.79 13.79 -23.30
N ASP A 326 3.52 14.86 -23.60
CA ASP A 326 2.95 16.21 -23.74
C ASP A 326 2.12 16.38 -25.03
N ALA A 327 1.07 17.21 -24.94
CA ALA A 327 0.16 17.52 -26.05
C ALA A 327 0.58 18.78 -26.84
N GLU A 328 1.88 19.02 -26.98
CA GLU A 328 2.40 20.16 -27.72
C GLU A 328 2.22 20.00 -29.25
N ALA A 329 2.07 21.12 -29.95
CA ALA A 329 1.97 21.14 -31.41
C ALA A 329 3.30 20.69 -32.04
N LEU A 330 3.23 19.67 -32.91
CA LEU A 330 4.41 19.10 -33.56
C LEU A 330 4.66 19.76 -34.94
N PRO A 331 5.92 20.07 -35.31
CA PRO A 331 6.23 20.78 -36.57
C PRO A 331 5.86 20.04 -37.86
N ILE A 332 5.75 18.71 -37.77
CA ILE A 332 5.40 17.78 -38.85
C ILE A 332 4.39 16.77 -38.29
N ASP A 333 3.38 16.41 -39.07
CA ASP A 333 2.45 15.33 -38.72
C ASP A 333 3.23 14.06 -38.28
N PRO A 334 2.86 13.42 -37.16
CA PRO A 334 3.66 12.33 -36.60
C PRO A 334 3.79 11.13 -37.55
N TRP A 335 2.71 10.75 -38.23
CA TRP A 335 2.74 9.66 -39.20
C TRP A 335 3.61 10.01 -40.40
N LEU A 336 3.47 11.23 -40.93
CA LEU A 336 4.28 11.73 -42.04
C LEU A 336 5.77 11.73 -41.71
N LEU A 337 6.15 12.18 -40.51
CA LEU A 337 7.54 12.11 -40.06
C LEU A 337 8.05 10.67 -40.07
N GLY A 338 7.28 9.73 -39.51
CA GLY A 338 7.63 8.31 -39.48
C GLY A 338 7.86 7.75 -40.89
N ALA A 339 6.97 8.07 -41.83
CA ALA A 339 7.10 7.67 -43.23
C ALA A 339 8.35 8.27 -43.89
N LEU A 340 8.62 9.57 -43.69
CA LEU A 340 9.79 10.25 -44.25
C LEU A 340 11.11 9.70 -43.67
N LEU A 341 11.11 9.28 -42.42
CA LEU A 341 12.27 8.62 -41.81
C LEU A 341 12.53 7.24 -42.45
N GLY A 342 11.51 6.51 -42.88
CA GLY A 342 11.68 5.29 -43.64
C GLY A 342 12.16 5.56 -45.08
N GLU A 343 11.22 5.94 -45.94
CA GLU A 343 11.39 6.00 -47.40
C GLU A 343 11.69 7.40 -47.96
N GLY A 344 11.86 8.39 -47.09
CA GLY A 344 12.20 9.76 -47.47
C GLY A 344 13.69 9.96 -47.76
N LYS A 345 13.99 10.62 -48.89
CA LYS A 345 15.30 11.21 -49.19
C LYS A 345 15.35 12.64 -48.64
N LEU A 346 16.00 12.77 -47.49
CA LEU A 346 16.05 14.01 -46.71
C LEU A 346 17.28 14.90 -47.07
N SER A 347 17.77 14.82 -48.30
CA SER A 347 18.97 15.56 -48.76
C SER A 347 18.84 16.04 -50.20
N GLY A 348 19.64 17.04 -50.56
CA GLY A 348 19.64 17.65 -51.90
C GLY A 348 18.82 18.95 -51.96
N THR A 349 18.22 19.22 -53.11
CA THR A 349 17.46 20.46 -53.38
C THR A 349 15.94 20.29 -53.28
N SER A 350 15.45 19.06 -53.15
CA SER A 350 14.01 18.77 -53.05
C SER A 350 13.75 17.54 -52.19
N LEU A 351 12.64 17.54 -51.44
CA LEU A 351 12.19 16.39 -50.66
C LEU A 351 11.55 15.34 -51.58
N ILE A 352 12.11 14.13 -51.57
CA ILE A 352 11.65 13.00 -52.39
C ILE A 352 11.23 11.86 -51.46
N PHE A 353 10.10 11.24 -51.78
CA PHE A 353 9.58 10.05 -51.14
C PHE A 353 9.50 8.93 -52.17
N SER A 354 10.09 7.78 -51.89
CA SER A 354 10.19 6.68 -52.85
C SER A 354 9.21 5.57 -52.46
N THR A 355 8.18 5.31 -53.28
CA THR A 355 7.23 4.21 -53.04
C THR A 355 6.58 3.74 -54.33
N SER A 356 6.31 2.43 -54.40
CA SER A 356 5.45 1.82 -55.42
C SER A 356 4.02 1.57 -54.93
N ASP A 357 3.73 1.86 -53.67
CA ASP A 357 2.44 1.57 -53.01
C ASP A 357 1.49 2.76 -53.12
N ALA A 358 0.34 2.55 -53.79
CA ALA A 358 -0.68 3.57 -53.98
C ALA A 358 -1.35 4.01 -52.66
N ALA A 359 -1.54 3.10 -51.70
CA ALA A 359 -2.16 3.42 -50.42
C ALA A 359 -1.25 4.33 -49.56
N MET A 360 0.06 4.15 -49.68
CA MET A 360 1.06 5.04 -49.06
C MET A 360 0.99 6.45 -49.64
N LEU A 361 0.79 6.59 -50.96
CA LEU A 361 0.65 7.89 -51.62
C LEU A 361 -0.65 8.59 -51.21
N GLU A 362 -1.76 7.87 -51.11
CA GLU A 362 -3.04 8.41 -50.63
C GLU A 362 -2.93 8.93 -49.19
N GLN A 363 -2.30 8.15 -48.30
CA GLN A 363 -2.10 8.55 -46.91
C GLN A 363 -1.13 9.73 -46.78
N LEU A 364 -0.08 9.77 -47.60
CA LEU A 364 0.84 10.90 -47.67
C LEU A 364 0.14 12.15 -48.19
N LEU A 365 -0.72 12.04 -49.21
CA LEU A 365 -1.55 13.16 -49.67
C LEU A 365 -2.48 13.64 -48.56
N GLU A 366 -3.22 12.73 -47.91
CA GLU A 366 -4.14 13.05 -46.81
C GLU A 366 -3.48 13.83 -45.69
N ARG A 367 -2.33 13.37 -45.21
CA ARG A 367 -1.58 13.98 -44.11
C ARG A 367 -0.85 15.27 -44.52
N THR A 368 -0.81 15.60 -45.81
CA THR A 368 -0.19 16.81 -46.37
C THR A 368 -1.21 17.81 -46.97
N ARG A 369 -2.53 17.51 -46.89
CA ARG A 369 -3.63 18.18 -47.62
C ARG A 369 -3.71 19.71 -47.48
N GLU A 370 -3.19 20.31 -46.42
CA GLU A 370 -3.30 21.77 -46.19
C GLU A 370 -2.14 22.61 -46.79
N GLY A 371 -1.29 22.06 -47.66
CA GLY A 371 -0.26 22.89 -48.29
C GLY A 371 0.69 22.26 -49.31
N PHE A 372 0.61 20.96 -49.60
CA PHE A 372 1.56 20.27 -50.50
C PHE A 372 0.86 19.38 -51.54
N THR A 373 1.58 19.10 -52.64
CA THR A 373 1.19 18.19 -53.72
C THR A 373 2.36 17.26 -54.07
N LEU A 374 2.05 16.12 -54.67
CA LEU A 374 3.06 15.16 -55.14
C LEU A 374 3.26 15.25 -56.64
N ARG A 375 4.52 15.30 -57.08
CA ARG A 375 4.90 15.26 -58.49
C ARG A 375 5.81 14.07 -58.75
N ALA A 376 5.43 13.20 -59.67
CA ALA A 376 6.29 12.10 -60.11
C ALA A 376 7.59 12.63 -60.74
N VAL A 377 8.73 12.10 -60.30
CA VAL A 377 10.06 12.43 -60.84
C VAL A 377 10.55 11.35 -61.80
N GLY A 378 10.07 10.11 -61.63
CA GLY A 378 10.38 8.94 -62.46
C GLY A 378 10.56 7.69 -61.61
N GLY A 379 10.21 6.51 -62.14
CA GLY A 379 10.25 5.26 -61.39
C GLY A 379 9.30 5.29 -60.18
N TYR A 380 9.83 5.06 -58.99
CA TYR A 380 9.08 5.07 -57.72
C TYR A 380 9.23 6.39 -56.95
N ASP A 381 9.88 7.41 -57.51
CA ASP A 381 10.23 8.64 -56.82
C ASP A 381 9.18 9.75 -56.99
N TRP A 382 8.67 10.25 -55.86
CA TRP A 382 7.68 11.32 -55.78
C TRP A 382 8.27 12.54 -55.06
N ARG A 383 8.23 13.70 -55.70
CA ARG A 383 8.65 14.97 -55.09
C ARG A 383 7.49 15.61 -54.35
N ILE A 384 7.72 15.94 -53.09
CA ILE A 384 6.76 16.70 -52.26
C ILE A 384 7.00 18.19 -52.49
N VAL A 385 6.03 18.87 -53.11
CA VAL A 385 6.13 20.30 -53.46
C VAL A 385 5.00 21.10 -52.83
N GLN A 386 5.28 22.34 -52.44
CA GLN A 386 4.26 23.21 -51.86
C GLN A 386 3.22 23.61 -52.91
N ALA A 387 1.93 23.49 -52.57
CA ALA A 387 0.80 23.77 -53.45
C ALA A 387 0.70 25.26 -53.79
N THR A 388 1.02 26.14 -52.84
CA THR A 388 1.03 27.60 -53.00
C THR A 388 2.45 28.15 -52.77
N GLY A 389 3.03 28.78 -53.80
CA GLY A 389 4.34 29.45 -53.70
C GLY A 389 5.42 29.03 -54.71
N ALA A 390 5.11 28.20 -55.71
CA ALA A 390 6.04 27.89 -56.79
C ALA A 390 6.17 29.08 -57.76
N HIS A 391 7.37 29.68 -57.84
CA HIS A 391 7.87 30.60 -58.88
C HIS A 391 6.80 31.42 -59.63
N ARG A 392 6.60 32.69 -59.24
CA ARG A 392 6.11 33.71 -60.20
C ARG A 392 7.29 34.16 -61.05
N ARG A 393 7.14 34.19 -62.39
CA ARG A 393 8.12 34.78 -63.31
C ARG A 393 8.38 36.23 -62.84
N GLY A 394 9.62 36.56 -62.51
CA GLY A 394 10.04 37.93 -62.13
C GLY A 394 10.27 38.21 -60.63
N ILE A 395 10.08 37.23 -59.72
CA ILE A 395 10.41 37.40 -58.29
C ILE A 395 11.66 36.57 -57.95
N GLN A 396 12.75 37.22 -57.53
CA GLN A 396 13.93 36.56 -56.95
C GLN A 396 13.61 36.12 -55.52
N GLY A 397 13.55 34.81 -55.28
CA GLY A 397 13.31 34.23 -53.96
C GLY A 397 12.49 32.95 -54.06
N VAL A 398 13.12 31.81 -53.78
CA VAL A 398 12.41 30.52 -53.65
C VAL A 398 11.72 30.54 -52.30
N SER A 399 10.38 30.55 -52.27
CA SER A 399 9.65 30.31 -51.03
C SER A 399 10.02 28.91 -50.54
N PRO A 400 10.74 28.74 -49.42
CA PRO A 400 11.27 27.44 -49.06
C PRO A 400 10.13 26.50 -48.71
N ASN A 401 10.25 25.23 -49.09
CA ASN A 401 9.28 24.21 -48.72
C ASN A 401 9.21 24.13 -47.17
N ARG A 402 8.08 24.53 -46.58
CA ARG A 402 7.90 24.58 -45.12
C ARG A 402 8.18 23.24 -44.42
N LEU A 403 7.94 22.11 -45.09
CA LEU A 403 8.27 20.77 -44.58
C LEU A 403 9.79 20.55 -44.56
N MET A 404 10.51 21.05 -45.57
CA MET A 404 11.98 21.04 -45.56
C MET A 404 12.56 21.97 -44.48
N GLU A 405 11.94 23.11 -44.22
CA GLU A 405 12.32 23.99 -43.11
C GLU A 405 12.09 23.33 -41.75
N ALA A 406 10.94 22.68 -41.55
CA ALA A 406 10.67 21.91 -40.35
C ALA A 406 11.70 20.77 -40.17
N LEU A 407 12.03 20.03 -41.24
CA LEU A 407 13.09 19.01 -41.19
C LEU A 407 14.48 19.59 -40.86
N ARG A 408 14.81 20.80 -41.36
CA ARG A 408 16.04 21.52 -40.96
C ARG A 408 16.01 21.90 -39.48
N GLY A 409 14.89 22.43 -38.99
CA GLY A 409 14.71 22.77 -37.58
C GLY A 409 14.84 21.57 -36.66
N LEU A 410 14.44 20.39 -37.13
CA LEU A 410 14.59 19.11 -36.42
C LEU A 410 15.98 18.45 -36.59
N GLY A 411 16.88 19.04 -37.38
CA GLY A 411 18.20 18.47 -37.66
C GLY A 411 18.18 17.22 -38.55
N LEU A 412 17.10 17.00 -39.29
CA LEU A 412 16.90 15.84 -40.17
C LEU A 412 17.23 16.11 -41.64
N TRP A 413 17.37 17.37 -42.05
CA TRP A 413 17.72 17.71 -43.42
C TRP A 413 19.23 17.68 -43.66
N GLY A 414 19.66 17.06 -44.76
CA GLY A 414 21.07 16.94 -45.14
C GLY A 414 21.79 15.71 -44.58
N ILE A 415 21.11 14.91 -43.75
CA ILE A 415 21.68 13.67 -43.18
C ILE A 415 21.49 12.47 -44.11
N ARG A 416 22.35 11.46 -43.95
CA ARG A 416 22.29 10.20 -44.70
C ARG A 416 21.36 9.19 -44.03
N SER A 417 20.99 8.13 -44.74
CA SER A 417 20.12 7.06 -44.21
C SER A 417 20.66 6.39 -42.95
N ASP A 418 21.99 6.33 -42.80
CA ASP A 418 22.70 5.78 -41.65
C ASP A 418 22.79 6.75 -40.44
N GLU A 419 22.35 8.00 -40.61
CA GLU A 419 22.38 9.05 -39.59
C GLU A 419 20.98 9.45 -39.10
N LYS A 420 19.92 8.94 -39.74
CA LYS A 420 18.52 9.22 -39.39
C LYS A 420 18.23 8.93 -37.91
N PHE A 421 17.33 9.69 -37.30
CA PHE A 421 16.91 9.54 -35.91
C PHE A 421 15.49 10.08 -35.71
N ILE A 422 14.85 9.76 -34.58
CA ILE A 422 13.57 10.38 -34.20
C ILE A 422 13.87 11.56 -33.27
N PRO A 423 13.42 12.79 -33.55
CA PRO A 423 13.65 13.93 -32.67
C PRO A 423 12.97 13.78 -31.31
N ASP A 424 13.58 14.32 -30.25
CA ASP A 424 13.12 14.13 -28.87
C ASP A 424 11.69 14.64 -28.62
N ILE A 425 11.27 15.72 -29.31
CA ILE A 425 9.90 16.24 -29.23
C ILE A 425 8.86 15.19 -29.67
N TYR A 426 9.22 14.29 -30.58
CA TYR A 426 8.36 13.18 -31.00
C TYR A 426 8.47 11.97 -30.08
N LEU A 427 9.65 11.71 -29.49
CA LEU A 427 9.84 10.64 -28.51
C LEU A 427 9.16 10.93 -27.16
N ASN A 428 8.84 12.19 -26.88
CA ASN A 428 8.14 12.63 -25.67
C ASN A 428 6.71 13.12 -25.93
N ALA A 429 6.23 13.09 -27.18
CA ALA A 429 4.88 13.53 -27.55
C ALA A 429 3.76 12.68 -26.91
N SER A 430 2.52 13.12 -27.09
CA SER A 430 1.32 12.38 -26.70
C SER A 430 1.38 10.92 -27.18
N ARG A 431 0.73 10.03 -26.43
CA ARG A 431 0.70 8.59 -26.76
C ARG A 431 0.19 8.34 -28.18
N GLU A 432 -0.78 9.11 -28.63
CA GLU A 432 -1.34 9.06 -29.98
C GLU A 432 -0.31 9.49 -31.04
N ALA A 433 0.35 10.64 -30.83
CA ALA A 433 1.38 11.12 -31.76
C ALA A 433 2.53 10.11 -31.90
N ARG A 434 3.02 9.55 -30.79
CA ARG A 434 4.05 8.51 -30.81
C ARG A 434 3.62 7.24 -31.54
N LEU A 435 2.37 6.83 -31.36
CA LEU A 435 1.81 5.69 -32.09
C LEU A 435 1.75 5.98 -33.59
N ASP A 436 1.42 7.21 -33.99
CA ASP A 436 1.40 7.62 -35.40
C ASP A 436 2.81 7.67 -36.00
N VAL A 437 3.84 8.17 -35.29
CA VAL A 437 5.25 8.04 -35.73
C VAL A 437 5.61 6.58 -35.96
N LEU A 438 5.24 5.70 -35.02
CA LEU A 438 5.52 4.27 -35.14
C LEU A 438 4.80 3.69 -36.35
N ARG A 439 3.53 4.05 -36.60
CA ARG A 439 2.77 3.62 -37.79
C ARG A 439 3.48 4.01 -39.08
N GLY A 440 3.91 5.27 -39.23
CA GLY A 440 4.63 5.71 -40.42
C GLY A 440 5.92 4.92 -40.69
N LEU A 441 6.68 4.60 -39.63
CA LEU A 441 7.88 3.76 -39.71
C LEU A 441 7.55 2.29 -40.05
N MET A 442 6.48 1.75 -39.50
CA MET A 442 6.07 0.36 -39.73
C MET A 442 5.39 0.17 -41.10
N ASP A 443 4.70 1.20 -41.59
CA ASP A 443 4.07 1.23 -42.90
C ASP A 443 5.11 1.35 -44.02
N THR A 444 6.28 1.92 -43.74
CA THR A 444 7.43 1.98 -44.67
C THR A 444 8.36 0.78 -44.49
N ASP A 445 9.43 0.93 -43.71
CA ASP A 445 10.51 -0.04 -43.48
C ASP A 445 10.11 -1.22 -42.57
N GLY A 446 8.86 -1.24 -42.09
CA GLY A 446 8.31 -2.33 -41.30
C GLY A 446 7.67 -3.45 -42.14
N TRP A 447 7.70 -4.67 -41.61
CA TRP A 447 7.00 -5.81 -42.20
C TRP A 447 6.45 -6.76 -41.14
N VAL A 448 5.52 -7.61 -41.56
CA VAL A 448 4.99 -8.71 -40.77
C VAL A 448 5.51 -10.02 -41.35
N GLU A 449 6.16 -10.83 -40.51
CA GLU A 449 6.63 -12.17 -40.87
C GLU A 449 5.45 -13.11 -41.18
N ARG A 450 5.72 -14.24 -41.86
CA ARG A 450 4.67 -15.23 -42.19
C ARG A 450 3.91 -15.78 -40.97
N TRP A 451 4.56 -15.82 -39.82
CA TRP A 451 3.98 -16.24 -38.53
C TRP A 451 3.44 -15.08 -37.69
N GLY A 452 3.33 -13.87 -38.27
CA GLY A 452 2.61 -12.74 -37.68
C GLY A 452 3.43 -11.79 -36.78
N SER A 453 4.75 -11.99 -36.65
CA SER A 453 5.59 -11.07 -35.86
C SER A 453 5.98 -9.82 -36.66
N ALA A 454 5.87 -8.64 -36.05
CA ALA A 454 6.26 -7.38 -36.65
C ALA A 454 7.77 -7.11 -36.51
N ARG A 455 8.39 -6.58 -37.56
CA ARG A 455 9.79 -6.17 -37.60
C ARG A 455 9.96 -4.83 -38.29
N PHE A 456 11.03 -4.13 -37.94
CA PHE A 456 11.48 -2.90 -38.59
C PHE A 456 12.99 -3.00 -38.83
N CYS A 457 13.49 -2.48 -39.95
CA CYS A 457 14.91 -2.54 -40.28
C CYS A 457 15.40 -1.14 -40.65
N SER A 458 16.58 -0.75 -40.15
CA SER A 458 17.24 0.47 -40.59
C SER A 458 18.75 0.28 -40.71
N THR A 459 19.39 1.08 -41.55
CA THR A 459 20.86 1.20 -41.58
C THR A 459 21.40 2.16 -40.52
N SER A 460 20.54 3.00 -39.92
CA SER A 460 20.87 3.85 -38.78
C SER A 460 20.67 3.11 -37.47
N GLU A 461 21.75 2.96 -36.71
CA GLU A 461 21.72 2.42 -35.34
C GLU A 461 20.89 3.31 -34.42
N ARG A 462 21.02 4.63 -34.59
CA ARG A 462 20.31 5.63 -33.79
C ARG A 462 18.80 5.55 -34.04
N LEU A 463 18.36 5.48 -35.30
CA LEU A 463 16.95 5.32 -35.64
C LEU A 463 16.39 4.01 -35.07
N ALA A 464 17.10 2.89 -35.24
CA ALA A 464 16.67 1.60 -34.69
C ALA A 464 16.54 1.65 -33.15
N GLY A 465 17.48 2.31 -32.47
CA GLY A 465 17.40 2.60 -31.04
C GLY A 465 16.18 3.45 -30.66
N ASN A 466 15.89 4.50 -31.44
CA ASN A 466 14.72 5.35 -31.22
C ASN A 466 13.40 4.61 -31.47
N VAL A 467 13.32 3.73 -32.48
CA VAL A 467 12.14 2.88 -32.70
C VAL A 467 11.93 1.96 -31.49
N ALA A 468 13.01 1.37 -30.98
CA ALA A 468 12.91 0.54 -29.78
C ALA A 468 12.42 1.35 -28.58
N GLU A 469 12.95 2.55 -28.35
CA GLU A 469 12.46 3.47 -27.30
C GLU A 469 10.98 3.84 -27.48
N LEU A 470 10.57 4.15 -28.71
CA LEU A 470 9.20 4.51 -29.06
C LEU A 470 8.23 3.37 -28.73
N VAL A 471 8.49 2.16 -29.23
CA VAL A 471 7.67 0.95 -28.94
C VAL A 471 7.59 0.71 -27.44
N ARG A 472 8.73 0.81 -26.74
CA ARG A 472 8.85 0.62 -25.30
C ARG A 472 8.04 1.65 -24.50
N SER A 473 8.01 2.89 -24.96
CA SER A 473 7.26 3.99 -24.34
C SER A 473 5.75 3.84 -24.49
N LEU A 474 5.29 3.10 -25.51
CA LEU A 474 3.89 2.81 -25.78
C LEU A 474 3.39 1.54 -25.06
N GLY A 475 4.24 0.90 -24.24
CA GLY A 475 3.92 -0.35 -23.53
C GLY A 475 4.25 -1.63 -24.31
N GLY A 476 4.97 -1.51 -25.42
CA GLY A 476 5.48 -2.64 -26.19
C GLY A 476 6.84 -3.16 -25.71
N TRP A 477 7.23 -4.31 -26.27
CA TRP A 477 8.56 -4.90 -26.12
C TRP A 477 9.29 -4.80 -27.47
N CYS A 478 10.53 -4.31 -27.45
CA CYS A 478 11.34 -4.22 -28.67
C CYS A 478 12.81 -4.50 -28.40
N SER A 479 13.40 -5.40 -29.20
CA SER A 479 14.85 -5.67 -29.21
C SER A 479 15.47 -5.28 -30.54
N VAL A 480 16.69 -4.76 -30.50
CA VAL A 480 17.47 -4.38 -31.69
C VAL A 480 18.60 -5.37 -31.90
N ARG A 481 18.77 -5.85 -33.13
CA ARG A 481 19.89 -6.74 -33.50
C ARG A 481 20.61 -6.20 -34.73
N GLY A 482 21.91 -5.96 -34.60
CA GLY A 482 22.76 -5.61 -35.74
C GLY A 482 23.18 -6.84 -36.54
N ARG A 483 23.01 -6.81 -37.86
CA ARG A 483 23.47 -7.84 -38.81
C ARG A 483 24.27 -7.19 -39.93
N ARG A 484 25.39 -7.81 -40.32
CA ARG A 484 26.14 -7.39 -41.51
C ARG A 484 25.37 -7.89 -42.74
N THR A 485 24.95 -6.97 -43.61
CA THR A 485 24.25 -7.36 -44.84
C THR A 485 25.26 -7.80 -45.89
N THR A 486 24.80 -8.50 -46.92
CA THR A 486 25.59 -8.86 -48.10
C THR A 486 24.75 -8.55 -49.32
N TYR A 487 25.34 -7.94 -50.34
CA TYR A 487 24.67 -7.70 -51.62
C TYR A 487 25.52 -8.27 -52.75
N SER A 488 24.86 -8.73 -53.80
CA SER A 488 25.54 -9.22 -55.00
C SER A 488 25.67 -8.09 -56.00
N SER A 489 26.88 -7.81 -56.45
CA SER A 489 27.13 -6.85 -57.53
C SER A 489 27.98 -7.53 -58.60
N ARG A 490 27.48 -7.58 -59.83
CA ARG A 490 28.14 -8.26 -60.98
C ARG A 490 28.56 -9.72 -60.68
N GLY A 491 27.72 -10.47 -59.95
CA GLY A 491 27.97 -11.87 -59.62
C GLY A 491 28.82 -12.14 -58.37
N GLU A 492 29.46 -11.12 -57.79
CA GLU A 492 30.25 -11.24 -56.56
C GLU A 492 29.46 -10.82 -55.31
N LYS A 493 29.49 -11.63 -54.25
CA LYS A 493 28.94 -11.27 -52.94
C LYS A 493 29.86 -10.29 -52.23
N ARG A 494 29.41 -9.04 -52.07
CA ARG A 494 30.11 -7.99 -51.32
C ARG A 494 29.45 -7.77 -49.96
N GLY A 495 30.27 -7.42 -48.97
CA GLY A 495 29.78 -7.01 -47.65
C GLY A 495 29.01 -5.70 -47.76
N GLY A 496 27.73 -5.71 -47.39
CA GLY A 496 26.90 -4.52 -47.27
C GLY A 496 27.09 -3.82 -45.92
N ARG A 497 26.40 -2.68 -45.76
CA ARG A 497 26.40 -1.92 -44.50
C ARG A 497 25.73 -2.73 -43.37
N ARG A 498 26.05 -2.43 -42.12
CA ARG A 498 25.33 -3.02 -40.98
C ARG A 498 23.88 -2.55 -41.04
N ALA A 499 22.95 -3.48 -40.87
CA ALA A 499 21.53 -3.21 -40.73
C ALA A 499 21.09 -3.61 -39.32
N PHE A 500 20.19 -2.84 -38.74
CA PHE A 500 19.68 -3.01 -37.39
C PHE A 500 18.21 -3.40 -37.48
N VAL A 501 17.90 -4.61 -37.05
CA VAL A 501 16.54 -5.15 -37.09
C VAL A 501 15.91 -5.05 -35.70
N CYS A 502 14.82 -4.31 -35.62
CA CYS A 502 13.95 -4.20 -34.45
C CYS A 502 12.91 -5.33 -34.50
N ASN A 503 12.89 -6.20 -33.49
CA ASN A 503 11.80 -7.15 -33.29
C ASN A 503 10.75 -6.49 -32.42
N VAL A 504 9.56 -6.24 -32.97
CA VAL A 504 8.51 -5.43 -32.34
C VAL A 504 7.39 -6.35 -31.86
N HIS A 505 7.10 -6.28 -30.56
CA HIS A 505 6.00 -6.98 -29.92
C HIS A 505 5.13 -5.98 -29.17
N TYR A 506 4.02 -5.58 -29.78
CA TYR A 506 3.09 -4.62 -29.22
C TYR A 506 1.81 -5.33 -28.71
N PRO A 507 1.17 -4.86 -27.61
CA PRO A 507 -0.03 -5.52 -27.06
C PRO A 507 -1.19 -5.64 -28.06
N ASP A 508 -1.33 -4.67 -28.96
CA ASP A 508 -2.27 -4.71 -30.08
C ASP A 508 -1.50 -4.66 -31.42
N PRO A 509 -1.07 -5.80 -31.97
CA PRO A 509 -0.18 -5.82 -33.14
C PRO A 509 -0.76 -5.12 -34.38
N LYS A 510 -2.08 -4.97 -34.50
CA LYS A 510 -2.70 -4.25 -35.63
C LYS A 510 -2.60 -2.74 -35.47
N ALA A 511 -2.61 -2.22 -34.24
CA ALA A 511 -2.58 -0.78 -33.99
C ALA A 511 -1.30 -0.08 -34.46
N ILE A 512 -0.20 -0.79 -34.67
CA ILE A 512 1.08 -0.21 -35.12
C ILE A 512 1.20 -0.12 -36.65
N PHE A 513 0.19 -0.52 -37.42
CA PHE A 513 0.14 -0.40 -38.87
C PHE A 513 -1.06 0.46 -39.28
N GLY A 514 -0.82 1.46 -40.13
CA GLY A 514 -1.88 2.27 -40.73
C GLY A 514 -2.49 1.62 -41.96
N LEU A 515 -1.69 0.88 -42.75
CA LEU A 515 -2.08 0.33 -44.06
C LEU A 515 -2.69 -1.07 -43.98
N SER A 516 -3.76 -1.31 -44.74
CA SER A 516 -4.58 -2.54 -44.71
C SER A 516 -3.76 -3.81 -44.94
N VAL A 517 -2.94 -3.90 -45.98
CA VAL A 517 -2.19 -5.13 -46.32
C VAL A 517 -1.25 -5.59 -45.18
N LYS A 518 -0.56 -4.65 -44.52
CA LYS A 518 0.33 -4.98 -43.40
C LYS A 518 -0.47 -5.23 -42.12
N ARG A 519 -1.53 -4.44 -41.88
CA ARG A 519 -2.45 -4.59 -40.75
C ARG A 519 -3.22 -5.91 -40.77
N ASP A 520 -3.62 -6.39 -41.93
CA ASP A 520 -4.37 -7.64 -42.11
C ASP A 520 -3.49 -8.87 -41.89
N ARG A 521 -2.19 -8.76 -42.22
CA ARG A 521 -1.19 -9.79 -41.91
C ARG A 521 -0.79 -9.81 -40.43
N ALA A 522 -0.92 -8.70 -39.72
CA ALA A 522 -0.62 -8.62 -38.30
C ALA A 522 -1.62 -9.44 -37.47
N LEU A 523 -1.13 -10.06 -36.40
CA LEU A 523 -1.94 -10.89 -35.51
C LEU A 523 -3.05 -10.06 -34.84
N ALA A 524 -4.25 -10.64 -34.72
CA ALA A 524 -5.36 -10.02 -33.98
C ALA A 524 -5.05 -9.89 -32.47
N SER A 525 -4.25 -10.79 -31.92
CA SER A 525 -3.76 -10.75 -30.54
C SER A 525 -2.38 -11.40 -30.43
N PRO A 526 -1.53 -10.98 -29.47
CA PRO A 526 -0.20 -11.54 -29.33
C PRO A 526 -0.25 -12.99 -28.83
N GLN A 527 0.38 -13.91 -29.56
CA GLN A 527 0.48 -15.34 -29.18
C GLN A 527 1.18 -15.57 -27.83
N ARG A 528 2.07 -14.66 -27.43
CA ARG A 528 2.77 -14.68 -26.15
C ARG A 528 3.00 -13.27 -25.66
N ARG A 529 2.84 -13.07 -24.35
CA ARG A 529 3.22 -11.82 -23.68
C ARG A 529 4.74 -11.77 -23.49
N TRP A 530 5.38 -10.83 -24.18
CA TRP A 530 6.80 -10.54 -24.00
C TRP A 530 6.99 -9.65 -22.77
N ARG A 531 8.05 -9.93 -22.00
CA ARG A 531 8.34 -9.25 -20.74
C ARG A 531 9.83 -8.94 -20.65
N PRO A 532 10.25 -7.87 -19.97
CA PRO A 532 11.67 -7.57 -19.76
C PRO A 532 12.27 -8.61 -18.81
N VAL A 533 13.04 -9.54 -19.35
CA VAL A 533 13.70 -10.62 -18.60
C VAL A 533 15.12 -10.17 -18.25
N PHE A 534 15.58 -10.38 -17.02
CA PHE A 534 16.95 -10.08 -16.64
C PHE A 534 17.95 -10.90 -17.48
N VAL A 535 18.97 -10.22 -18.03
CA VAL A 535 20.06 -10.80 -18.82
C VAL A 535 21.35 -10.79 -18.02
N SER A 536 21.75 -9.63 -17.49
CA SER A 536 22.94 -9.49 -16.66
C SER A 536 22.78 -8.41 -15.59
N VAL A 537 23.57 -8.55 -14.52
CA VAL A 537 23.76 -7.53 -13.48
C VAL A 537 25.27 -7.45 -13.24
N GLU A 538 25.88 -6.36 -13.66
CA GLU A 538 27.34 -6.20 -13.68
C GLU A 538 27.73 -4.98 -12.84
N PRO A 539 28.68 -5.09 -11.89
CA PRO A 539 29.17 -3.92 -11.17
C PRO A 539 29.85 -2.97 -12.15
N THR A 540 29.54 -1.67 -12.06
CA THR A 540 30.11 -0.65 -12.95
C THR A 540 31.11 0.25 -12.23
N ARG A 541 30.65 1.06 -11.27
CA ARG A 541 31.47 2.10 -10.62
C ARG A 541 30.93 2.45 -9.23
N VAL A 542 31.77 3.07 -8.41
CA VAL A 542 31.38 3.68 -7.13
C VAL A 542 31.21 5.18 -7.32
N THR A 543 29.98 5.70 -7.18
CA THR A 543 29.65 7.10 -7.45
C THR A 543 28.60 7.62 -6.48
N ASP A 544 28.44 8.94 -6.39
CA ASP A 544 27.39 9.56 -5.60
C ASP A 544 26.01 9.12 -6.11
N THR A 545 25.17 8.75 -5.15
CA THR A 545 23.82 8.27 -5.38
C THR A 545 22.81 9.14 -4.64
N GLN A 546 21.59 9.19 -5.15
CA GLN A 546 20.46 9.91 -4.58
C GLN A 546 19.23 9.02 -4.65
N CYS A 547 18.39 9.04 -3.62
CA CYS A 547 17.03 8.53 -3.65
C CYS A 547 16.06 9.68 -3.94
N ILE A 548 14.90 9.37 -4.49
CA ILE A 548 13.76 10.30 -4.52
C ILE A 548 12.52 9.67 -3.89
N ALA A 549 11.63 10.52 -3.40
CA ALA A 549 10.29 10.14 -2.98
C ALA A 549 9.26 10.66 -3.96
N VAL A 550 8.16 9.93 -4.09
CA VAL A 550 7.12 10.25 -5.07
C VAL A 550 5.73 10.09 -4.46
N THR A 551 4.75 10.80 -5.00
CA THR A 551 3.36 10.82 -4.49
C THR A 551 2.50 9.64 -4.92
N HIS A 552 2.99 8.77 -5.79
CA HIS A 552 2.22 7.62 -6.28
C HIS A 552 1.81 6.66 -5.14
N PRO A 553 0.60 6.05 -5.13
CA PRO A 553 0.15 5.16 -4.06
C PRO A 553 1.00 3.90 -3.88
N THR A 554 1.46 3.31 -4.99
CA THR A 554 2.41 2.20 -4.92
C THR A 554 3.80 2.66 -4.52
N ARG A 555 4.01 3.98 -4.37
CA ARG A 555 5.26 4.74 -4.20
C ARG A 555 6.30 4.49 -5.31
N LEU A 556 5.96 3.68 -6.31
CA LEU A 556 6.74 3.41 -7.53
C LEU A 556 6.62 4.60 -8.46
N TYR A 557 7.75 5.07 -8.96
CA TYR A 557 7.81 5.81 -10.21
C TYR A 557 8.34 4.86 -11.29
N VAL A 558 8.52 5.28 -12.55
CA VAL A 558 9.28 4.45 -13.51
C VAL A 558 10.75 4.45 -13.11
N THR A 559 11.03 3.66 -12.07
CA THR A 559 12.28 3.10 -11.54
C THR A 559 11.90 2.10 -10.44
N ASP A 560 12.76 1.15 -10.10
CA ASP A 560 12.34 -0.02 -9.31
C ASP A 560 12.43 0.20 -7.76
N ASP A 561 11.43 -0.27 -7.00
CA ASP A 561 11.33 -0.23 -5.52
C ASP A 561 10.97 -1.64 -4.94
N TYR A 562 11.11 -2.03 -3.64
CA TYR A 562 10.99 -1.40 -2.29
C TYR A 562 11.93 -1.91 -1.18
N VAL A 563 12.41 -1.02 -0.27
CA VAL A 563 13.20 -1.24 0.97
C VAL A 563 12.40 -1.32 2.29
N VAL A 564 13.03 -2.00 3.26
CA VAL A 564 12.70 -2.28 4.67
C VAL A 564 12.63 -1.05 5.60
N THR A 565 11.61 -0.91 6.44
CA THR A 565 11.51 0.11 7.52
C THR A 565 12.24 -0.31 8.82
N HIS A 566 12.81 0.64 9.57
CA HIS A 566 13.45 0.38 10.88
C HIS A 566 12.44 0.27 12.04
N ASN A 567 11.24 0.83 11.88
CA ASN A 567 10.14 0.74 12.84
C ASN A 567 9.73 -0.72 13.07
N THR A 568 9.58 -1.48 11.98
CA THR A 568 9.30 -2.91 12.04
C THR A 568 10.41 -3.66 12.78
N ALA A 569 11.69 -3.36 12.52
CA ALA A 569 12.78 -4.03 13.24
C ALA A 569 12.70 -3.83 14.75
N PHE A 570 12.42 -2.59 15.20
CA PHE A 570 12.27 -2.28 16.62
C PHE A 570 11.09 -3.04 17.26
N ALA A 571 9.89 -2.97 16.65
CA ALA A 571 8.72 -3.67 17.19
C ALA A 571 8.88 -5.19 17.17
N LEU A 572 9.53 -5.76 16.15
CA LEU A 572 9.83 -7.20 16.13
C LEU A 572 10.83 -7.58 17.23
N ASN A 573 11.82 -6.75 17.57
CA ASN A 573 12.73 -7.06 18.67
C ASN A 573 12.00 -7.04 20.03
N VAL A 574 11.06 -6.11 20.23
CA VAL A 574 10.15 -6.14 21.40
C VAL A 574 9.32 -7.43 21.39
N ALA A 575 8.70 -7.78 20.27
CA ALA A 575 7.91 -9.02 20.13
C ALA A 575 8.72 -10.27 20.47
N GLN A 576 9.98 -10.34 19.99
CA GLN A 576 10.90 -11.42 20.27
C GLN A 576 11.26 -11.48 21.75
N HIS A 577 11.53 -10.34 22.38
CA HIS A 577 11.82 -10.31 23.81
C HIS A 577 10.64 -10.85 24.63
N VAL A 578 9.43 -10.35 24.35
CA VAL A 578 8.22 -10.80 25.04
C VAL A 578 7.95 -12.28 24.79
N GLY A 579 7.99 -12.72 23.53
CA GLY A 579 7.64 -14.09 23.16
C GLY A 579 8.68 -15.15 23.56
N ILE A 580 9.98 -14.82 23.49
CA ILE A 580 11.08 -15.77 23.76
C ILE A 580 11.52 -15.69 25.23
N HIS A 581 11.79 -14.49 25.74
CA HIS A 581 12.40 -14.32 27.07
C HIS A 581 11.36 -14.25 28.19
N LEU A 582 10.26 -13.52 27.97
CA LEU A 582 9.16 -13.46 28.95
C LEU A 582 8.14 -14.59 28.78
N ARG A 583 8.22 -15.35 27.68
CA ARG A 583 7.26 -16.40 27.29
C ARG A 583 5.81 -15.90 27.20
N GLY A 584 5.62 -14.61 26.91
CA GLY A 584 4.31 -13.99 26.76
C GLY A 584 3.69 -14.27 25.39
N ARG A 585 2.36 -14.18 25.30
CA ARG A 585 1.62 -14.39 24.03
C ARG A 585 1.49 -13.10 23.23
N VAL A 586 2.12 -13.09 22.05
CA VAL A 586 2.18 -11.91 21.16
C VAL A 586 1.44 -12.20 19.86
N LEU A 587 0.58 -11.27 19.42
CA LEU A 587 -0.02 -11.27 18.09
C LEU A 587 0.57 -10.14 17.24
N VAL A 588 1.06 -10.47 16.05
CA VAL A 588 1.60 -9.52 15.07
C VAL A 588 0.70 -9.53 13.83
N LEU A 589 0.01 -8.42 13.58
CA LEU A 589 -0.75 -8.17 12.37
C LEU A 589 0.09 -7.35 11.39
N SER A 590 0.58 -7.99 10.33
CA SER A 590 1.49 -7.39 9.35
C SER A 590 0.79 -7.16 8.02
N LEU A 591 0.58 -5.90 7.68
CA LEU A 591 0.01 -5.44 6.42
C LEU A 591 1.07 -5.10 5.38
N GLU A 592 2.33 -4.85 5.78
CA GLU A 592 3.44 -4.50 4.87
C GLU A 592 4.28 -5.72 4.45
N MET A 593 4.54 -6.65 5.38
CA MET A 593 5.48 -7.76 5.17
C MET A 593 4.80 -9.12 5.27
N SER A 594 5.30 -10.12 4.52
CA SER A 594 4.81 -11.50 4.68
C SER A 594 5.35 -12.15 5.94
N ALA A 595 4.61 -13.14 6.47
CA ALA A 595 4.98 -13.86 7.68
C ALA A 595 6.38 -14.50 7.56
N GLN A 596 6.72 -15.03 6.37
CA GLN A 596 8.05 -15.58 6.09
C GLN A 596 9.17 -14.54 6.25
N GLN A 597 8.93 -13.30 5.78
CA GLN A 597 9.92 -12.23 5.90
C GLN A 597 10.10 -11.78 7.35
N ILE A 598 9.02 -11.76 8.13
CA ILE A 598 9.05 -11.45 9.56
C ILE A 598 9.85 -12.53 10.31
N VAL A 599 9.50 -13.81 10.13
CA VAL A 599 10.18 -14.93 10.79
C VAL A 599 11.65 -14.97 10.43
N GLN A 600 12.00 -14.77 9.16
CA GLN A 600 13.41 -14.72 8.75
C GLN A 600 14.18 -13.62 9.51
N ARG A 601 13.58 -12.43 9.69
CA ARG A 601 14.22 -11.35 10.44
C ARG A 601 14.35 -11.68 11.92
N MET A 602 13.32 -12.25 12.51
CA MET A 602 13.39 -12.71 13.90
C MET A 602 14.53 -13.72 14.07
N LEU A 603 14.65 -14.70 13.18
CA LEU A 603 15.76 -15.66 13.19
C LEU A 603 17.14 -14.99 13.06
N CYS A 604 17.30 -14.05 12.13
CA CYS A 604 18.59 -13.34 11.95
C CYS A 604 18.95 -12.51 13.19
N SER A 605 17.98 -11.78 13.73
CA SER A 605 18.13 -10.98 14.94
C SER A 605 18.51 -11.88 16.12
N GLU A 606 17.78 -12.97 16.33
CA GLU A 606 17.98 -13.88 17.47
C GLU A 606 19.28 -14.68 17.37
N ALA A 607 19.66 -15.11 16.18
CA ALA A 607 20.92 -15.81 15.94
C ALA A 607 22.14 -14.88 15.92
N LYS A 608 21.94 -13.56 15.82
CA LYS A 608 22.97 -12.57 15.45
C LYS A 608 23.76 -13.01 14.22
N VAL A 609 23.03 -13.46 13.21
CA VAL A 609 23.58 -13.89 11.92
C VAL A 609 23.15 -12.88 10.87
N ASP A 610 24.10 -12.52 10.02
CA ASP A 610 23.90 -11.52 8.98
C ASP A 610 22.70 -11.88 8.09
N SER A 611 21.73 -10.96 8.01
CA SER A 611 20.48 -11.19 7.29
C SER A 611 20.67 -11.34 5.78
N GLN A 612 21.77 -10.81 5.23
CA GLN A 612 22.20 -11.04 3.86
C GLN A 612 22.84 -12.43 3.73
N ALA A 613 23.67 -12.88 4.67
CA ALA A 613 24.20 -14.26 4.67
C ALA A 613 23.08 -15.32 4.67
N VAL A 614 22.05 -15.15 5.50
CA VAL A 614 20.86 -16.05 5.53
C VAL A 614 20.09 -16.02 4.21
N ARG A 615 19.90 -14.83 3.62
CA ARG A 615 19.15 -14.67 2.37
C ARG A 615 19.89 -15.23 1.15
N THR A 616 21.22 -15.11 1.16
CA THR A 616 22.09 -15.55 0.07
C THR A 616 22.43 -17.03 0.16
N GLY A 617 22.40 -17.59 1.37
CA GLY A 617 22.74 -18.99 1.67
C GLY A 617 24.24 -19.20 1.91
N TYR A 618 25.04 -18.14 1.96
CA TYR A 618 26.46 -18.19 2.32
C TYR A 618 26.60 -18.16 3.85
N LEU A 619 26.29 -19.29 4.47
CA LEU A 619 26.37 -19.45 5.92
C LEU A 619 27.60 -20.28 6.26
N SER A 620 28.39 -19.82 7.22
CA SER A 620 29.40 -20.69 7.82
C SER A 620 28.70 -21.80 8.62
N SER A 621 29.40 -22.90 8.89
CA SER A 621 28.88 -23.95 9.79
C SER A 621 28.48 -23.37 11.16
N SER A 622 29.23 -22.37 11.65
CA SER A 622 28.90 -21.67 12.90
C SER A 622 27.61 -20.85 12.82
N ASP A 623 27.34 -20.18 11.69
CA ASP A 623 26.09 -19.45 11.47
C ASP A 623 24.91 -20.40 11.42
N TRP A 624 25.08 -21.54 10.76
CA TRP A 624 24.06 -22.59 10.70
C TRP A 624 23.71 -23.09 12.10
N HIS A 625 24.69 -23.39 12.95
CA HIS A 625 24.46 -23.78 14.33
C HIS A 625 23.71 -22.71 15.13
N ARG A 626 24.09 -21.43 15.00
CA ARG A 626 23.39 -20.32 15.67
C ARG A 626 21.94 -20.16 15.20
N LEU A 627 21.70 -20.32 13.90
CA LEU A 627 20.35 -20.28 13.33
C LEU A 627 19.49 -21.45 13.79
N THR A 628 20.03 -22.67 13.83
CA THR A 628 19.30 -23.84 14.35
C THR A 628 18.92 -23.64 15.82
N ALA A 629 19.85 -23.13 16.64
CA ALA A 629 19.57 -22.82 18.04
C ALA A 629 18.50 -21.72 18.19
N ALA A 630 18.57 -20.66 17.38
CA ALA A 630 17.56 -19.59 17.37
C ALA A 630 16.19 -20.10 16.89
N ALA A 631 16.16 -21.00 15.90
CA ALA A 631 14.93 -21.61 15.40
C ALA A 631 14.25 -22.46 16.46
N GLY A 632 15.02 -23.20 17.28
CA GLY A 632 14.49 -23.92 18.43
C GLY A 632 13.77 -22.98 19.42
N ARG A 633 14.44 -21.90 19.84
CA ARG A 633 13.84 -20.90 20.74
C ARG A 633 12.62 -20.22 20.15
N LEU A 634 12.67 -19.86 18.86
CA LEU A 634 11.56 -19.19 18.19
C LEU A 634 10.36 -20.14 17.98
N SER A 635 10.60 -21.44 17.79
CA SER A 635 9.54 -22.45 17.68
C SER A 635 8.78 -22.67 18.99
N GLU A 636 9.43 -22.45 20.14
CA GLU A 636 8.78 -22.54 21.46
C GLU A 636 8.05 -21.23 21.84
N ALA A 637 8.41 -20.11 21.20
CA ALA A 637 7.85 -18.80 21.48
C ALA A 637 6.38 -18.71 21.09
N GLN A 638 5.57 -18.07 21.94
CA GLN A 638 4.13 -17.87 21.73
C GLN A 638 3.87 -16.62 20.86
N ILE A 639 4.46 -16.57 19.67
CA ILE A 639 4.33 -15.45 18.72
C ILE A 639 3.47 -15.89 17.53
N PHE A 640 2.35 -15.19 17.32
CA PHE A 640 1.37 -15.46 16.28
C PHE A 640 1.45 -14.35 15.24
N ILE A 641 1.51 -14.71 13.95
CA ILE A 641 1.67 -13.74 12.85
C ILE A 641 0.52 -13.91 11.86
N ASP A 642 -0.08 -12.80 11.49
CA ASP A 642 -1.09 -12.71 10.44
C ASP A 642 -0.63 -11.69 9.40
N ASP A 643 -0.46 -12.11 8.15
CA ASP A 643 0.01 -11.26 7.04
C ASP A 643 -1.10 -10.90 6.03
N SER A 644 -2.36 -10.90 6.48
CA SER A 644 -3.51 -10.54 5.63
C SER A 644 -3.41 -9.08 5.12
N PRO A 645 -3.39 -8.84 3.80
CA PRO A 645 -3.28 -7.49 3.25
C PRO A 645 -4.60 -6.73 3.36
N GLY A 646 -4.52 -5.40 3.54
CA GLY A 646 -5.68 -4.52 3.49
C GLY A 646 -6.67 -4.69 4.64
N LEU A 647 -6.20 -5.19 5.78
CA LEU A 647 -7.00 -5.48 6.98
C LEU A 647 -7.80 -4.27 7.45
N THR A 648 -9.08 -4.48 7.72
CA THR A 648 -9.96 -3.49 8.37
C THR A 648 -9.80 -3.53 9.89
N VAL A 649 -10.24 -2.46 10.55
CA VAL A 649 -10.22 -2.37 12.01
C VAL A 649 -11.09 -3.45 12.66
N LEU A 650 -12.25 -3.76 12.08
CA LEU A 650 -13.17 -4.77 12.60
C LEU A 650 -12.55 -6.17 12.54
N GLU A 651 -11.91 -6.52 11.42
CA GLU A 651 -11.18 -7.78 11.29
C GLU A 651 -10.02 -7.88 12.27
N ALA A 652 -9.27 -6.79 12.47
CA ALA A 652 -8.19 -6.72 13.47
C ALA A 652 -8.73 -6.99 14.90
N ARG A 653 -9.86 -6.37 15.28
CA ARG A 653 -10.53 -6.60 16.57
C ARG A 653 -10.98 -8.05 16.70
N ALA A 654 -11.62 -8.61 15.66
CA ALA A 654 -12.11 -9.99 15.66
C ALA A 654 -10.96 -11.00 15.85
N LYS A 655 -9.85 -10.82 15.12
CA LYS A 655 -8.64 -11.66 15.24
C LYS A 655 -8.02 -11.54 16.64
N ALA A 656 -7.88 -10.32 17.18
CA ALA A 656 -7.33 -10.11 18.53
C ALA A 656 -8.21 -10.70 19.64
N ARG A 657 -9.55 -10.57 19.53
CA ARG A 657 -10.51 -11.19 20.47
C ARG A 657 -10.42 -12.71 20.42
N ARG A 658 -10.41 -13.30 19.22
CA ARG A 658 -10.27 -14.75 19.03
C ARG A 658 -8.98 -15.26 19.66
N MET A 659 -7.86 -14.58 19.38
CA MET A 659 -6.56 -14.90 19.97
C MET A 659 -6.59 -14.84 21.50
N LYS A 660 -7.18 -13.79 22.08
CA LYS A 660 -7.29 -13.67 23.54
C LYS A 660 -8.17 -14.76 24.16
N ALA A 661 -9.25 -15.15 23.50
CA ALA A 661 -10.15 -16.20 23.99
C ALA A 661 -9.56 -17.62 23.87
N GLU A 662 -8.90 -17.93 22.76
CA GLU A 662 -8.40 -19.29 22.47
C GLU A 662 -7.03 -19.58 23.10
N HIS A 663 -6.15 -18.57 23.09
CA HIS A 663 -4.74 -18.77 23.46
C HIS A 663 -4.26 -17.81 24.56
N GLY A 664 -5.07 -16.81 24.92
CA GLY A 664 -4.62 -15.66 25.70
C GLY A 664 -3.87 -14.65 24.83
N LEU A 665 -3.83 -13.39 25.26
CA LEU A 665 -3.11 -12.33 24.55
C LEU A 665 -2.53 -11.34 25.57
N GLU A 666 -1.26 -11.04 25.42
CA GLU A 666 -0.52 -10.11 26.28
C GLU A 666 -0.01 -8.89 25.50
N LEU A 667 0.34 -9.04 24.22
CA LEU A 667 0.79 -7.91 23.38
C LEU A 667 0.23 -8.04 21.96
N LEU A 668 -0.34 -6.95 21.45
CA LEU A 668 -0.77 -6.83 20.05
C LEU A 668 0.13 -5.84 19.32
N ILE A 669 0.66 -6.22 18.15
CA ILE A 669 1.47 -5.38 17.27
C ILE A 669 0.80 -5.27 15.91
N ILE A 670 0.73 -4.06 15.34
CA ILE A 670 0.14 -3.77 14.03
C ILE A 670 1.16 -3.04 13.15
N ASP A 671 1.56 -3.65 12.02
CA ASP A 671 2.58 -3.14 11.09
C ASP A 671 2.02 -2.94 9.67
N TYR A 672 1.68 -1.74 9.20
CA TYR A 672 1.61 -0.46 9.90
C TYR A 672 0.23 0.18 9.68
N LEU A 673 -0.16 1.06 10.61
CA LEU A 673 -1.51 1.58 10.76
C LEU A 673 -2.06 2.22 9.48
N GLN A 674 -1.23 2.96 8.74
CA GLN A 674 -1.66 3.60 7.49
C GLN A 674 -1.88 2.65 6.30
N LEU A 675 -1.74 1.33 6.44
CA LEU A 675 -2.21 0.36 5.45
C LEU A 675 -3.59 -0.23 5.77
N MET A 676 -4.09 0.02 6.98
CA MET A 676 -5.44 -0.39 7.35
C MET A 676 -6.47 0.39 6.55
N ARG A 677 -7.61 -0.28 6.29
CA ARG A 677 -8.79 0.31 5.65
C ARG A 677 -9.84 0.62 6.71
N GLY A 678 -10.36 1.84 6.67
CA GLY A 678 -11.57 2.23 7.38
C GLY A 678 -12.82 1.93 6.55
N ARG A 679 -13.97 2.47 6.97
CA ARG A 679 -15.26 2.19 6.33
C ARG A 679 -15.29 2.71 4.88
N ALA A 680 -15.90 1.93 3.98
CA ALA A 680 -16.11 2.29 2.58
C ALA A 680 -17.17 3.40 2.43
N ALA A 681 -16.82 4.65 2.79
CA ALA A 681 -17.61 5.87 2.54
C ALA A 681 -16.90 7.19 2.94
N MET A 682 -15.65 7.17 3.42
CA MET A 682 -15.01 8.39 3.98
C MET A 682 -14.27 9.21 2.91
N GLU A 683 -14.54 10.52 2.86
CA GLU A 683 -13.93 11.46 1.91
C GLU A 683 -12.48 11.83 2.24
N SER A 684 -12.05 11.71 3.51
CA SER A 684 -10.74 12.15 3.97
C SER A 684 -9.99 11.06 4.75
N ARG A 685 -8.74 10.79 4.33
CA ARG A 685 -7.80 9.87 5.01
C ARG A 685 -7.58 10.23 6.48
N GLN A 686 -7.70 11.51 6.83
CA GLN A 686 -7.53 11.96 8.22
C GLN A 686 -8.63 11.45 9.14
N GLN A 687 -9.87 11.46 8.66
CA GLN A 687 -11.02 10.95 9.43
C GLN A 687 -10.94 9.43 9.56
N GLU A 688 -10.50 8.75 8.50
CA GLU A 688 -10.27 7.30 8.50
C GLU A 688 -9.25 6.89 9.55
N ILE A 689 -8.08 7.56 9.59
CA ILE A 689 -7.04 7.30 10.61
C ILE A 689 -7.56 7.63 12.02
N SER A 690 -8.39 8.65 12.17
CA SER A 690 -8.99 9.00 13.47
C SER A 690 -9.95 7.93 13.97
N GLU A 691 -10.76 7.33 13.10
CA GLU A 691 -11.63 6.20 13.46
C GLU A 691 -10.80 4.96 13.84
N ILE A 692 -9.75 4.66 13.06
CA ILE A 692 -8.82 3.55 13.32
C ILE A 692 -8.18 3.72 14.70
N SER A 693 -7.63 4.90 14.98
CA SER A 693 -6.99 5.25 16.24
C SER A 693 -7.89 5.02 17.46
N ARG A 694 -9.09 5.61 17.45
CA ARG A 694 -10.08 5.46 18.54
C ARG A 694 -10.47 4.01 18.76
N SER A 695 -10.67 3.28 17.67
CA SER A 695 -11.08 1.87 17.73
C SER A 695 -9.97 0.97 18.28
N LEU A 696 -8.70 1.24 17.94
CA LEU A 696 -7.56 0.52 18.51
C LEU A 696 -7.35 0.85 19.98
N LYS A 697 -7.57 2.11 20.40
CA LYS A 697 -7.57 2.48 21.83
C LYS A 697 -8.69 1.78 22.59
N ALA A 698 -9.89 1.72 22.02
CA ALA A 698 -11.00 0.97 22.61
C ALA A 698 -10.66 -0.53 22.72
N LEU A 699 -10.06 -1.12 21.68
CA LEU A 699 -9.60 -2.51 21.69
C LEU A 699 -8.57 -2.77 22.80
N ALA A 700 -7.59 -1.87 22.99
CA ALA A 700 -6.60 -1.98 24.05
C ALA A 700 -7.27 -2.04 25.43
N LYS A 701 -8.21 -1.14 25.72
CA LYS A 701 -8.99 -1.12 26.96
C LYS A 701 -9.86 -2.35 27.15
N GLU A 702 -10.57 -2.75 26.10
CA GLU A 702 -11.48 -3.88 26.11
C GLU A 702 -10.74 -5.19 26.43
N LEU A 703 -9.60 -5.41 25.78
CA LEU A 703 -8.79 -6.60 26.01
C LEU A 703 -7.91 -6.45 27.26
N GLY A 704 -7.66 -5.26 27.77
CA GLY A 704 -6.69 -5.04 28.85
C GLY A 704 -5.27 -5.44 28.43
N VAL A 705 -4.88 -5.17 27.19
CA VAL A 705 -3.54 -5.50 26.63
C VAL A 705 -2.92 -4.26 25.98
N PRO A 706 -1.59 -4.08 26.04
CA PRO A 706 -0.90 -3.09 25.23
C PRO A 706 -1.10 -3.37 23.73
N VAL A 707 -1.49 -2.34 22.99
CA VAL A 707 -1.62 -2.36 21.52
C VAL A 707 -0.58 -1.43 20.92
N VAL A 708 0.42 -1.99 20.25
CA VAL A 708 1.50 -1.27 19.57
C VAL A 708 1.15 -1.12 18.09
N ALA A 709 0.95 0.11 17.62
CA ALA A 709 0.75 0.40 16.22
C ALA A 709 1.97 1.12 15.62
N LEU A 710 2.49 0.58 14.52
CA LEU A 710 3.53 1.25 13.75
C LEU A 710 2.91 2.36 12.90
N SER A 711 3.58 3.50 12.88
CA SER A 711 3.17 4.66 12.10
C SER A 711 4.35 5.21 11.30
N GLN A 712 4.08 5.65 10.07
CA GLN A 712 5.08 6.38 9.29
C GLN A 712 4.99 7.88 9.55
N LEU A 713 6.15 8.53 9.66
CA LEU A 713 6.23 9.98 9.82
C LEU A 713 6.10 10.73 8.50
N SER A 714 5.50 11.92 8.57
CA SER A 714 5.51 12.91 7.49
C SER A 714 6.93 13.23 7.04
N ARG A 715 7.07 13.62 5.77
CA ARG A 715 8.33 14.16 5.24
C ARG A 715 8.63 15.58 5.73
N ALA A 716 7.67 16.25 6.39
CA ALA A 716 7.82 17.62 6.89
C ALA A 716 8.97 17.79 7.91
N VAL A 717 9.32 16.72 8.62
CA VAL A 717 10.47 16.67 9.55
C VAL A 717 11.76 17.12 8.84
N GLU A 718 11.90 16.73 7.57
CA GLU A 718 13.11 16.93 6.76
C GLU A 718 13.14 18.30 6.06
N SER A 719 12.02 19.03 6.06
CA SER A 719 11.94 20.39 5.50
C SER A 719 12.19 21.51 6.53
N ARG A 720 12.58 21.16 7.77
CA ARG A 720 12.82 22.15 8.82
C ARG A 720 14.08 22.96 8.56
N ALA A 721 13.94 24.28 8.64
CA ALA A 721 15.03 25.24 8.44
C ALA A 721 16.19 25.05 9.44
N THR A 722 15.89 24.57 10.65
CA THR A 722 16.86 24.31 11.72
C THR A 722 17.81 23.14 11.45
N ARG A 723 17.55 22.31 10.40
CA ARG A 723 18.25 21.05 10.11
C ARG A 723 18.26 20.05 11.28
N ASP A 724 17.39 20.23 12.27
CA ASP A 724 17.11 19.23 13.30
C ASP A 724 15.98 18.31 12.84
N PHE A 725 16.37 17.11 12.42
CA PHE A 725 15.49 16.11 11.85
C PHE A 725 14.90 15.15 12.89
N ARG A 726 15.03 15.48 14.18
CA ARG A 726 14.37 14.71 15.25
C ARG A 726 12.86 14.83 15.12
N PRO A 727 12.13 13.70 15.07
CA PRO A 727 10.68 13.73 14.98
C PRO A 727 10.03 14.39 16.21
N GLN A 728 8.89 15.03 15.98
CA GLN A 728 8.04 15.69 16.97
C GLN A 728 6.59 15.27 16.73
N LEU A 729 5.70 15.53 17.70
CA LEU A 729 4.28 15.16 17.61
C LEU A 729 3.59 15.69 16.34
N SER A 730 3.92 16.92 15.94
CA SER A 730 3.39 17.54 14.71
C SER A 730 3.73 16.77 13.41
N ASP A 731 4.71 15.86 13.44
CA ASP A 731 5.16 15.10 12.28
C ASP A 731 4.28 13.88 11.98
N LEU A 732 3.36 13.51 12.87
CA LEU A 732 2.35 12.47 12.67
C LEU A 732 1.21 12.95 11.72
N ARG A 733 1.53 13.80 10.74
CA ARG A 733 0.55 14.49 9.86
C ARG A 733 -0.45 13.51 9.24
N GLU A 734 -1.71 13.98 9.16
CA GLU A 734 -2.97 13.25 8.90
C GLU A 734 -3.68 12.71 10.16
N SER A 735 -3.18 13.00 11.36
CA SER A 735 -3.59 12.23 12.55
C SER A 735 -3.51 12.97 13.89
N GLY A 736 -4.11 14.17 14.02
CA GLY A 736 -4.26 14.78 15.35
C GLY A 736 -4.95 13.85 16.37
N ALA A 737 -5.81 12.95 15.88
CA ALA A 737 -6.41 11.89 16.69
C ALA A 737 -5.39 10.84 17.20
N LEU A 738 -4.38 10.45 16.41
CA LEU A 738 -3.34 9.52 16.87
C LEU A 738 -2.57 10.11 18.05
N GLU A 739 -2.25 11.41 17.99
CA GLU A 739 -1.62 12.11 19.10
C GLU A 739 -2.53 12.11 20.34
N GLN A 740 -3.83 12.37 20.19
CA GLN A 740 -4.77 12.44 21.30
C GLN A 740 -5.04 11.07 21.95
N ASP A 741 -5.27 10.04 21.13
CA ASP A 741 -5.73 8.72 21.59
C ASP A 741 -4.61 7.84 22.15
N ALA A 742 -3.37 7.99 21.67
CA ALA A 742 -2.23 7.20 22.14
C ALA A 742 -1.81 7.61 23.56
N ASP A 743 -1.51 6.62 24.41
CA ASP A 743 -1.01 6.87 25.77
C ASP A 743 0.52 7.02 25.78
N LEU A 744 1.20 6.37 24.84
CA LEU A 744 2.65 6.42 24.64
C LEU A 744 2.98 6.58 23.15
N ILE A 745 3.85 7.54 22.82
CA ILE A 745 4.35 7.76 21.45
C ILE A 745 5.88 7.72 21.49
N LEU A 746 6.46 6.77 20.76
CA LEU A 746 7.88 6.60 20.58
C LEU A 746 8.27 6.99 19.17
N PHE A 747 9.25 7.88 19.01
CA PHE A 747 9.87 8.20 17.74
C PHE A 747 11.24 7.55 17.61
N LEU A 748 11.50 6.91 16.48
CA LEU A 748 12.80 6.37 16.14
C LEU A 748 13.56 7.37 15.27
N TYR A 749 14.75 7.75 15.72
CA TYR A 749 15.64 8.66 15.01
C TYR A 749 17.05 8.08 14.92
N ARG A 750 17.59 7.95 13.70
CA ARG A 750 18.97 7.49 13.48
C ARG A 750 19.80 8.63 12.94
N GLN A 751 20.79 9.06 13.71
CA GLN A 751 21.62 10.20 13.33
C GLN A 751 22.38 9.96 12.03
N SER A 752 22.86 8.73 11.82
CA SER A 752 23.60 8.32 10.62
C SER A 752 22.80 8.33 9.32
N LEU A 753 21.47 8.47 9.38
CA LEU A 753 20.66 8.68 8.18
C LEU A 753 20.68 10.15 7.71
N TYR A 754 21.13 11.07 8.56
CA TYR A 754 21.02 12.51 8.34
C TYR A 754 22.34 13.27 8.48
N LYS A 755 23.36 12.66 9.09
CA LYS A 755 24.66 13.27 9.35
C LYS A 755 25.77 12.34 8.84
N GLU A 756 26.71 12.90 8.09
CA GLU A 756 27.83 12.16 7.49
C GLU A 756 29.08 12.15 8.39
N ASP A 757 29.28 13.19 9.21
CA ASP A 757 30.44 13.35 10.11
C ASP A 757 30.15 12.90 11.56
N LEU A 758 29.73 11.65 11.73
CA LEU A 758 29.52 11.08 13.07
C LEU A 758 30.79 10.35 13.56
N PRO A 759 31.15 10.47 14.85
CA PRO A 759 32.13 9.60 15.48
C PRO A 759 31.78 8.11 15.25
N PRO A 760 32.77 7.22 15.03
CA PRO A 760 32.51 5.80 14.74
C PRO A 760 31.60 5.09 15.77
N ASP A 761 31.67 5.50 17.02
CA ASP A 761 30.86 5.02 18.15
C ASP A 761 29.40 5.52 18.12
N GLU A 762 29.11 6.60 17.41
CA GLU A 762 27.76 7.16 17.25
C GLU A 762 27.05 6.72 15.97
N VAL A 763 27.77 6.16 14.98
CA VAL A 763 27.21 5.78 13.66
C VAL A 763 26.01 4.82 13.79
N ASN A 764 26.09 3.87 14.72
CA ASN A 764 25.05 2.86 14.93
C ASN A 764 24.07 3.23 16.05
N VAL A 765 24.21 4.41 16.66
CA VAL A 765 23.30 4.84 17.73
C VAL A 765 21.99 5.35 17.11
N ALA A 766 20.89 4.88 17.68
CA ALA A 766 19.54 5.36 17.41
C ALA A 766 18.96 5.95 18.70
N ASP A 767 18.27 7.07 18.55
CA ASP A 767 17.49 7.71 19.59
C ASP A 767 16.05 7.17 19.53
N VAL A 768 15.56 6.64 20.65
CA VAL A 768 14.15 6.35 20.91
C VAL A 768 13.61 7.52 21.73
N ILE A 769 12.91 8.43 21.06
CA ILE A 769 12.39 9.65 21.66
C ILE A 769 10.98 9.36 22.17
N ILE A 770 10.76 9.48 23.47
CA ILE A 770 9.44 9.40 24.10
C ILE A 770 8.76 10.76 23.88
N GLY A 771 8.01 10.88 22.79
CA GLY A 771 7.36 12.13 22.38
C GLY A 771 6.10 12.45 23.18
N LYS A 772 5.39 11.42 23.67
CA LYS A 772 4.25 11.53 24.57
C LYS A 772 4.27 10.33 25.52
N GLN A 773 4.01 10.55 26.80
CA GLN A 773 3.74 9.50 27.77
C GLN A 773 2.74 10.00 28.80
N ARG A 774 1.64 9.27 29.01
CA ARG A 774 0.56 9.70 29.91
C ARG A 774 0.87 9.49 31.39
N ASN A 775 1.61 8.44 31.71
CA ASN A 775 1.82 7.95 33.08
C ASN A 775 3.30 8.03 33.52
N GLY A 776 4.11 8.85 32.87
CA GLY A 776 5.55 8.89 33.09
C GLY A 776 6.23 10.03 32.33
N PRO A 777 7.56 10.19 32.48
CA PRO A 777 8.31 11.27 31.85
C PRO A 777 8.38 11.11 30.31
N VAL A 778 8.61 12.24 29.64
CA VAL A 778 9.10 12.29 28.26
C VAL A 778 10.62 12.41 28.26
N GLY A 779 11.29 11.93 27.21
CA GLY A 779 12.73 11.86 27.20
C GLY A 779 13.29 11.22 25.94
N THR A 780 14.60 10.98 25.91
CA THR A 780 15.26 10.27 24.81
C THR A 780 16.14 9.17 25.36
N VAL A 781 15.86 7.94 24.91
CA VAL A 781 16.63 6.76 25.25
C VAL A 781 17.52 6.39 24.07
N LYS A 782 18.81 6.15 24.33
CA LYS A 782 19.75 5.71 23.29
C LYS A 782 19.79 4.18 23.22
N VAL A 783 19.75 3.66 22.00
CA VAL A 783 19.92 2.23 21.68
C VAL A 783 20.90 2.09 20.54
N VAL A 784 21.49 0.90 20.36
CA VAL A 784 22.37 0.59 19.24
C VAL A 784 21.58 -0.19 18.21
N PHE A 785 21.54 0.27 16.96
CA PHE A 785 20.97 -0.47 15.85
C PHE A 785 22.06 -1.16 15.04
N LEU A 786 21.98 -2.49 14.97
CA LEU A 786 22.84 -3.35 14.19
C LEU A 786 22.13 -3.71 12.86
N PRO A 787 22.35 -2.95 11.78
CA PRO A 787 21.61 -3.12 10.52
C PRO A 787 21.78 -4.52 9.92
N GLN A 788 22.96 -5.13 10.08
CA GLN A 788 23.26 -6.47 9.57
C GLN A 788 22.33 -7.55 10.12
N TYR A 789 21.84 -7.38 11.35
CA TYR A 789 20.97 -8.35 12.04
C TYR A 789 19.52 -7.87 12.13
N ALA A 790 19.22 -6.64 11.69
CA ALA A 790 17.96 -5.94 11.97
C ALA A 790 17.62 -5.97 13.46
N ARG A 791 18.62 -5.71 14.30
CA ARG A 791 18.53 -5.84 15.77
C ARG A 791 18.88 -4.53 16.46
N PHE A 792 18.06 -4.14 17.41
CA PHE A 792 18.36 -3.10 18.39
C PHE A 792 18.90 -3.75 19.67
N GLU A 793 19.89 -3.11 20.30
CA GLU A 793 20.50 -3.53 21.56
C GLU A 793 20.66 -2.34 22.53
N ASN A 794 20.82 -2.64 23.81
CA ASN A 794 21.15 -1.64 24.83
C ASN A 794 22.56 -1.08 24.58
N VAL A 795 22.75 0.22 24.86
CA VAL A 795 24.09 0.85 24.83
C VAL A 795 24.93 0.27 25.98
N ALA A 796 26.16 -0.18 25.69
CA ALA A 796 27.08 -0.70 26.70
C ALA A 796 27.41 0.36 27.76
N GLU A 797 27.33 0.00 29.04
CA GLU A 797 27.71 0.88 30.16
C GLU A 797 29.23 1.10 30.21
N SER A 798 29.75 2.08 29.48
CA SER A 798 31.13 2.59 29.67
C SER A 798 31.20 4.07 30.07
N HIS A 799 30.06 4.68 30.41
CA HIS A 799 29.96 6.05 30.93
C HIS A 799 29.14 6.13 32.23
N ARG A 800 29.51 5.35 33.24
CA ARG A 800 29.19 5.66 34.64
C ARG A 800 30.49 6.06 35.34
N GLN A 801 30.85 7.34 35.29
CA GLN A 801 31.34 7.93 36.53
C GLN A 801 30.12 8.10 37.41
N PRO A 802 30.02 7.42 38.57
CA PRO A 802 29.00 7.75 39.53
C PRO A 802 29.22 9.21 39.93
N GLN A 803 28.22 10.07 39.69
CA GLN A 803 28.21 11.35 40.40
C GLN A 803 27.95 11.03 41.88
N PRO A 804 28.84 11.45 42.80
CA PRO A 804 28.55 11.32 44.20
C PRO A 804 27.46 12.34 44.58
N PHE A 805 26.37 11.78 45.10
CA PHE A 805 25.40 12.25 46.11
C PHE A 805 23.94 12.20 45.66
#